data_AF-A0A815G0W4-F1
#
_entry.id   AF-A0A815G0W4-F1
#
_cell.length_a   1.000
_cell.length_b   1.000
_cell.length_c   1.000
_cell.angle_alpha   90.00
_cell.angle_beta   90.00
_cell.angle_gamma   90.00
#
_symmetry.space_group_name_H-M   'P 1'
#
loop_
_entity.id
_entity.type
_entity.pdbx_description
1 polymer ?
#
loop_
_entity_poly.entity_id
_entity_poly.type
_entity_poly.pdbx_seq_one_letter_code
_entity_poly.pdbx_strand_id
1 'polypeptide(L)'
;MIPLPAQKPICLACVNQTTTLVCGSGSSISKCENTKPCSKDSVCISDFCRTADQTCKTPTCTDNYVNQDETDIGCGGRICGIKCSLNKTCRKDGDCTTGFCRLNDKTCQISTCKDNYWNADETDVDCGGSICSTKCSIDKSCETSSDCQTGFCRSNDKTCQTPSCSDEFRNQDETDIDCGGSICSTQCIDNETCSQNSDCTSGYCRLTDQTCRTASCTDGFQNQDETDVDCGGLICTATCALTKYCGRNSDCTSGFCRGTDKTCQVSGCSDGFRNQDETDIDCGGSTCGVKCSLTKTCGKDADCHSGFCRPTDKTCQTATCFDLLRNQDESDVDCGGTACTAKCANGLSCGKNADCTSAFCRTTDKSCQTPSCSDGYKNQDETDTDCGGSVCSARCLDTKGCGKDADCQNGFCRPTDKTCRSVIIKKEINMEKKDSLILSFDVFNSLRNDISTLTVYFRKLIRKEVKHLYSISKYDYMFFTDADSFIRSGSLTRLIDEVEYRHVGAACGIVMVDFYNHFGGFWNLYQNFQYLYGQVLRRSFENIFRRITCLPGCITMIQVDEKFSHVTSDYAKMPRQSQLIQTTAQRLGTDRRLVYLIQYHQIKTCLVESAVCYTKPPHSLYRFVTQRRRWRSNAFFNSLLGVCSSRIHPIIRLSLFLDMARIALPRSTNPMLDPIGFLETKLHWNPT
;
A
#
# COMPACT_ATOMS: atom_id res chain seq x y z
N MET A 1 -4.05 40.77 61.18
CA MET A 1 -4.78 40.75 62.45
C MET A 1 -3.99 39.89 63.44
N ILE A 2 -3.93 40.29 64.71
CA ILE A 2 -3.54 39.46 65.87
C ILE A 2 -4.80 39.36 66.75
N PRO A 3 -4.92 38.39 67.69
CA PRO A 3 -4.72 38.75 69.11
C PRO A 3 -4.14 37.65 70.04
N LEU A 4 -3.77 38.09 71.26
CA LEU A 4 -3.37 37.37 72.51
C LEU A 4 -4.46 37.62 73.61
N PRO A 5 -4.36 37.39 74.96
CA PRO A 5 -3.29 36.91 75.89
C PRO A 5 -3.72 35.64 76.74
N ALA A 6 -3.40 35.29 78.01
CA ALA A 6 -2.87 35.99 79.21
C ALA A 6 -2.00 35.20 80.26
N GLN A 7 -2.37 35.19 81.55
CA GLN A 7 -1.46 35.56 82.68
C GLN A 7 -1.82 35.03 84.11
N LYS A 8 -0.81 34.52 84.87
CA LYS A 8 -0.40 34.68 86.33
C LYS A 8 -1.44 34.56 87.52
N PRO A 9 -1.11 34.58 88.87
CA PRO A 9 0.08 34.98 89.69
C PRO A 9 0.54 34.06 90.91
N ILE A 10 1.04 34.61 92.08
CA ILE A 10 2.04 34.04 93.08
C ILE A 10 1.90 34.59 94.57
N CYS A 11 2.42 33.95 95.68
CA CYS A 11 2.95 34.50 97.02
C CYS A 11 3.24 33.40 98.13
N LEU A 12 3.70 33.59 99.42
CA LEU A 12 4.90 34.23 100.10
C LEU A 12 5.02 33.92 101.68
N ALA A 13 6.16 34.24 102.38
CA ALA A 13 6.42 34.42 103.89
C ALA A 13 6.64 33.17 104.85
N CYS A 14 7.11 33.14 106.15
CA CYS A 14 8.01 33.88 107.14
C CYS A 14 8.09 33.11 108.56
N VAL A 15 8.83 33.34 109.70
CA VAL A 15 10.13 33.96 110.21
C VAL A 15 10.41 33.74 111.77
N ASN A 16 11.67 33.49 112.27
CA ASN A 16 12.31 33.64 113.66
C ASN A 16 11.79 32.88 114.95
N GLN A 17 12.38 32.76 116.20
CA GLN A 17 13.68 32.86 117.01
C GLN A 17 13.45 32.30 118.49
N THR A 18 14.27 32.17 119.59
CA THR A 18 15.67 32.50 120.11
C THR A 18 16.22 31.48 121.22
N THR A 19 17.03 31.82 122.29
CA THR A 19 18.00 30.93 123.07
C THR A 19 18.32 31.20 124.61
N THR A 20 18.66 30.20 125.49
CA THR A 20 19.49 30.33 126.76
C THR A 20 20.30 29.06 127.21
N LEU A 21 21.65 29.03 127.07
CA LEU A 21 22.59 27.91 127.41
C LEU A 21 22.68 27.57 128.91
N VAL A 22 23.25 26.46 129.43
CA VAL A 22 23.65 25.04 129.10
C VAL A 22 24.05 24.57 127.67
N CYS A 23 25.03 23.64 127.62
CA CYS A 23 25.29 22.71 126.48
C CYS A 23 24.11 21.75 126.29
N GLY A 24 23.13 22.17 125.48
CA GLY A 24 21.83 21.50 125.39
C GLY A 24 20.62 22.37 125.77
N SER A 25 20.82 23.64 126.16
CA SER A 25 19.71 24.62 126.27
C SER A 25 19.94 25.94 125.52
N GLY A 26 21.13 26.15 124.95
CA GLY A 26 21.24 27.02 123.78
C GLY A 26 20.51 26.33 122.62
N SER A 27 19.79 27.10 121.80
CA SER A 27 19.05 26.60 120.61
C SER A 27 19.97 26.20 119.44
N SER A 28 21.16 25.74 119.79
CA SER A 28 22.22 25.19 118.96
C SER A 28 22.87 24.10 119.81
N ILE A 29 22.27 22.91 119.84
CA ILE A 29 22.70 21.80 120.70
C ILE A 29 24.02 21.24 120.15
N SER A 30 25.14 21.75 120.65
CA SER A 30 26.40 21.02 120.68
C SER A 30 26.22 19.83 121.62
N LYS A 31 25.87 18.67 121.06
CA LYS A 31 25.70 17.41 121.81
C LYS A 31 26.98 17.12 122.60
N CYS A 32 26.85 16.45 123.75
CA CYS A 32 27.96 16.15 124.63
C CYS A 32 28.90 15.09 124.02
N GLU A 33 30.21 15.35 124.06
CA GLU A 33 31.24 14.40 123.64
C GLU A 33 31.21 13.10 124.44
N ASN A 34 31.78 12.05 123.87
CA ASN A 34 31.97 10.77 124.56
C ASN A 34 32.72 10.96 125.89
N THR A 35 32.42 10.14 126.90
CA THR A 35 32.84 10.26 128.31
C THR A 35 32.25 11.41 129.12
N LYS A 36 31.49 12.36 128.53
CA LYS A 36 30.71 13.33 129.32
C LYS A 36 29.48 12.65 129.96
N PRO A 37 29.00 13.15 131.11
CA PRO A 37 27.80 12.62 131.75
C PRO A 37 26.53 12.96 130.97
N CYS A 38 25.55 12.07 131.02
CA CYS A 38 24.29 12.15 130.29
C CYS A 38 23.12 11.61 131.12
N SER A 39 21.93 12.16 130.89
CA SER A 39 20.68 11.69 131.54
C SER A 39 19.78 10.88 130.61
N LYS A 40 19.96 11.03 129.28
CA LYS A 40 19.26 10.34 128.19
C LYS A 40 20.16 10.30 126.95
N ASP A 41 19.88 9.36 126.06
CA ASP A 41 20.62 9.10 124.83
C ASP A 41 20.86 10.33 123.95
N SER A 42 19.81 11.12 123.70
CA SER A 42 19.82 12.30 122.83
C SER A 42 20.68 13.49 123.32
N VAL A 43 21.29 13.38 124.51
CA VAL A 43 22.27 14.35 125.02
C VAL A 43 23.66 14.09 124.43
N CYS A 44 23.94 12.87 123.99
CA CYS A 44 25.27 12.41 123.55
C CYS A 44 25.48 12.56 122.05
N ILE A 45 26.71 12.91 121.61
CA ILE A 45 27.09 12.89 120.18
C ILE A 45 26.82 11.52 119.55
N SER A 46 27.00 10.44 120.32
CA SER A 46 26.75 9.07 119.93
C SER A 46 25.27 8.64 119.90
N ASP A 47 24.34 9.49 120.33
CA ASP A 47 22.94 9.13 120.61
C ASP A 47 22.78 7.85 121.47
N PHE A 48 23.73 7.60 122.38
CA PHE A 48 23.69 6.49 123.33
C PHE A 48 24.31 6.88 124.68
N CYS A 49 23.49 6.81 125.73
CA CYS A 49 23.83 7.11 127.10
C CYS A 49 23.80 5.81 127.91
N ARG A 50 24.97 5.30 128.31
CA ARG A 50 25.03 4.00 128.98
C ARG A 50 24.43 4.10 130.39
N THR A 51 23.24 3.55 130.57
CA THR A 51 22.45 3.63 131.82
C THR A 51 23.16 3.10 133.06
N ALA A 52 24.15 2.21 132.89
CA ALA A 52 24.96 1.64 133.98
C ALA A 52 25.97 2.61 134.62
N ASP A 53 26.40 3.67 133.92
CA ASP A 53 27.34 4.68 134.44
C ASP A 53 27.00 6.13 134.08
N GLN A 54 25.88 6.35 133.37
CA GLN A 54 25.41 7.68 132.92
C GLN A 54 26.47 8.45 132.11
N THR A 55 27.27 7.76 131.27
CA THR A 55 28.22 8.41 130.35
C THR A 55 27.88 8.17 128.88
N CYS A 56 28.20 9.17 128.05
CA CYS A 56 28.12 9.05 126.59
C CYS A 56 29.15 8.05 126.07
N LYS A 57 28.66 7.01 125.40
CA LYS A 57 29.46 5.93 124.79
C LYS A 57 29.10 5.85 123.31
N THR A 58 30.08 5.64 122.43
CA THR A 58 29.82 5.18 121.06
C THR A 58 29.38 3.71 121.11
N PRO A 59 28.16 3.37 120.65
CA PRO A 59 27.71 2.00 120.54
C PRO A 59 28.46 1.23 119.43
N THR A 60 28.56 -0.10 119.54
CA THR A 60 29.42 -0.91 118.65
C THR A 60 28.88 -2.32 118.43
N CYS A 61 28.87 -2.78 117.16
CA CYS A 61 28.40 -4.10 116.70
C CYS A 61 29.11 -5.35 117.23
N THR A 62 29.94 -5.20 118.25
CA THR A 62 30.65 -6.29 118.93
C THR A 62 30.46 -6.21 120.46
N ASP A 63 29.56 -5.35 120.93
CA ASP A 63 29.00 -5.44 122.27
C ASP A 63 27.79 -6.41 122.29
N ASN A 64 27.48 -6.99 123.45
CA ASN A 64 26.50 -8.08 123.58
C ASN A 64 25.05 -7.59 123.77
N TYR A 65 24.68 -6.44 123.21
CA TYR A 65 23.38 -5.81 123.42
C TYR A 65 22.77 -5.33 122.10
N VAL A 66 21.56 -5.80 121.77
CA VAL A 66 20.79 -5.29 120.62
C VAL A 66 20.56 -3.78 120.80
N ASN A 67 21.31 -2.99 120.03
CA ASN A 67 21.30 -1.53 120.11
C ASN A 67 21.38 -0.89 118.71
N GLN A 68 21.25 0.44 118.63
CA GLN A 68 21.09 1.19 117.38
C GLN A 68 19.94 0.64 116.50
N ASP A 69 20.26 -0.09 115.43
CA ASP A 69 19.29 -0.71 114.52
C ASP A 69 19.51 -2.22 114.28
N GLU A 70 20.28 -2.88 115.15
CA GLU A 70 20.48 -4.34 115.16
C GLU A 70 19.16 -5.13 115.19
N THR A 71 19.12 -6.29 114.54
CA THR A 71 17.95 -7.19 114.54
C THR A 71 18.15 -8.46 115.35
N ASP A 72 19.40 -8.83 115.62
CA ASP A 72 19.83 -9.84 116.60
C ASP A 72 21.19 -9.39 117.18
N ILE A 73 21.68 -9.98 118.26
CA ILE A 73 22.83 -9.46 119.02
C ILE A 73 24.09 -9.39 118.12
N GLY A 74 24.60 -8.18 117.90
CA GLY A 74 25.79 -7.91 117.10
C GLY A 74 25.58 -8.05 115.58
N CYS A 75 24.34 -8.08 115.07
CA CYS A 75 24.08 -8.21 113.64
C CYS A 75 22.72 -7.65 113.17
N GLY A 76 22.62 -7.46 111.85
CA GLY A 76 21.44 -6.90 111.18
C GLY A 76 21.36 -5.38 111.34
N GLY A 77 20.35 -4.76 110.73
CA GLY A 77 20.26 -3.30 110.66
C GLY A 77 20.94 -2.71 109.43
N ARG A 78 20.97 -1.38 109.35
CA ARG A 78 21.66 -0.62 108.29
C ARG A 78 22.95 0.00 108.82
N ILE A 79 22.99 0.44 110.08
CA ILE A 79 24.18 1.03 110.67
C ILE A 79 25.20 -0.06 110.96
N CYS A 80 24.74 -1.23 111.43
CA CYS A 80 25.65 -2.21 112.00
C CYS A 80 26.50 -2.97 110.96
N GLY A 81 25.96 -3.22 109.76
CA GLY A 81 26.69 -3.77 108.60
C GLY A 81 27.10 -5.25 108.71
N ILE A 82 27.28 -5.78 109.92
CA ILE A 82 27.46 -7.22 110.16
C ILE A 82 26.13 -7.92 109.88
N LYS A 83 26.13 -8.79 108.87
CA LYS A 83 24.95 -9.60 108.52
C LYS A 83 24.79 -10.78 109.48
N CYS A 84 23.55 -11.09 109.83
CA CYS A 84 23.16 -12.18 110.71
C CYS A 84 23.22 -13.56 110.02
N SER A 85 23.80 -14.54 110.71
CA SER A 85 23.92 -15.94 110.27
C SER A 85 22.57 -16.66 110.09
N LEU A 86 22.60 -17.88 109.55
CA LEU A 86 21.40 -18.71 109.39
C LEU A 86 20.61 -18.89 110.72
N ASN A 87 19.27 -18.87 110.63
CA ASN A 87 18.32 -18.94 111.74
C ASN A 87 18.38 -17.79 112.78
N LYS A 88 19.20 -16.75 112.56
CA LYS A 88 19.17 -15.52 113.38
C LYS A 88 17.99 -14.63 113.02
N THR A 89 17.64 -13.74 113.96
CA THR A 89 16.47 -12.85 113.86
C THR A 89 16.70 -11.70 112.87
N CYS A 90 15.73 -11.45 112.00
CA CYS A 90 15.84 -10.46 110.92
C CYS A 90 14.54 -9.68 110.70
N ARG A 91 14.63 -8.56 109.98
CA ARG A 91 13.50 -7.67 109.66
C ARG A 91 13.37 -7.38 108.15
N LYS A 92 14.45 -7.55 107.40
CA LYS A 92 14.59 -7.39 105.94
C LYS A 92 15.70 -8.32 105.45
N ASP A 93 15.69 -8.65 104.16
CA ASP A 93 16.65 -9.56 103.53
C ASP A 93 18.13 -9.12 103.68
N GLY A 94 18.34 -7.80 103.66
CA GLY A 94 19.65 -7.18 103.88
C GLY A 94 20.26 -7.42 105.27
N ASP A 95 19.48 -7.84 106.27
CA ASP A 95 19.99 -8.20 107.60
C ASP A 95 20.74 -9.55 107.56
N CYS A 96 20.48 -10.42 106.59
CA CYS A 96 20.91 -11.81 106.58
C CYS A 96 22.17 -12.07 105.73
N THR A 97 23.04 -12.99 106.19
CA THR A 97 24.20 -13.47 105.42
C THR A 97 23.77 -14.22 104.18
N THR A 98 22.66 -14.94 104.24
CA THR A 98 22.01 -15.62 103.11
C THR A 98 21.35 -14.65 102.14
N GLY A 99 21.14 -13.39 102.52
CA GLY A 99 20.41 -12.42 101.72
C GLY A 99 18.91 -12.68 101.62
N PHE A 100 18.33 -13.52 102.50
CA PHE A 100 16.88 -13.77 102.55
C PHE A 100 16.38 -13.86 104.00
N CYS A 101 15.35 -13.06 104.32
CA CYS A 101 14.70 -12.97 105.62
C CYS A 101 13.23 -13.39 105.50
N ARG A 102 12.87 -14.57 106.02
CA ARG A 102 11.50 -15.09 105.88
C ARG A 102 10.55 -14.34 106.81
N LEU A 103 9.94 -13.26 106.33
CA LEU A 103 9.17 -12.27 107.12
C LEU A 103 8.09 -12.86 108.05
N ASN A 104 7.51 -14.01 107.70
CA ASN A 104 6.55 -14.74 108.54
C ASN A 104 7.18 -15.26 109.84
N ASP A 105 8.37 -15.88 109.73
CA ASP A 105 9.09 -16.51 110.83
C ASP A 105 10.18 -15.59 111.43
N LYS A 106 10.49 -14.47 110.73
CA LYS A 106 11.50 -13.46 111.07
C LYS A 106 12.91 -14.03 111.28
N THR A 107 13.24 -15.09 110.54
CA THR A 107 14.57 -15.71 110.58
C THR A 107 15.25 -15.71 109.22
N CYS A 108 16.58 -15.60 109.24
CA CYS A 108 17.42 -15.76 108.05
C CYS A 108 17.38 -17.21 107.57
N GLN A 109 17.02 -17.44 106.31
CA GLN A 109 16.90 -18.76 105.68
C GLN A 109 17.75 -18.86 104.41
N ILE A 110 18.05 -20.08 103.94
CA ILE A 110 18.73 -20.31 102.66
C ILE A 110 17.67 -20.32 101.55
N SER A 111 17.90 -19.54 100.51
CA SER A 111 17.17 -19.53 99.25
C SER A 111 17.42 -20.80 98.42
N THR A 112 16.39 -21.37 97.78
CA THR A 112 16.54 -22.53 96.89
C THR A 112 15.58 -22.46 95.71
N CYS A 113 16.04 -22.83 94.51
CA CYS A 113 15.34 -22.70 93.23
C CYS A 113 14.06 -23.56 93.02
N LYS A 114 13.39 -23.98 94.11
CA LYS A 114 12.15 -24.78 94.19
C LYS A 114 11.37 -24.50 95.49
N ASP A 115 11.47 -23.29 96.06
CA ASP A 115 10.82 -22.90 97.31
C ASP A 115 9.54 -22.06 97.14
N ASN A 116 9.17 -21.73 95.90
CA ASN A 116 7.98 -20.98 95.48
C ASN A 116 7.99 -19.48 95.89
N TYR A 117 9.18 -18.91 96.19
CA TYR A 117 9.35 -17.47 96.37
C TYR A 117 10.43 -16.95 95.41
N TRP A 118 10.10 -15.95 94.60
CA TRP A 118 11.08 -15.23 93.78
C TRP A 118 12.18 -14.64 94.68
N ASN A 119 13.35 -15.28 94.70
CA ASN A 119 14.46 -14.94 95.59
C ASN A 119 15.83 -15.27 94.94
N ALA A 120 16.92 -15.08 95.68
CA ALA A 120 18.30 -15.19 95.16
C ALA A 120 18.53 -14.32 93.90
N ASP A 121 18.99 -14.91 92.80
CA ASP A 121 19.18 -14.27 91.49
C ASP A 121 18.19 -14.80 90.42
N GLU A 122 17.10 -15.45 90.84
CA GLU A 122 16.01 -15.86 89.95
C GLU A 122 15.43 -14.68 89.16
N THR A 123 14.90 -14.96 87.96
CA THR A 123 14.25 -13.94 87.14
C THR A 123 12.73 -14.04 87.15
N ASP A 124 12.18 -15.21 87.47
CA ASP A 124 10.78 -15.43 87.84
C ASP A 124 10.72 -16.58 88.87
N VAL A 125 9.58 -16.83 89.52
CA VAL A 125 9.49 -17.77 90.65
C VAL A 125 10.00 -19.17 90.29
N ASP A 126 11.00 -19.67 91.04
CA ASP A 126 11.66 -20.97 90.87
C ASP A 126 12.39 -21.14 89.51
N CYS A 127 12.68 -20.06 88.76
CA CYS A 127 13.35 -20.17 87.45
C CYS A 127 14.21 -18.96 87.01
N GLY A 128 15.15 -19.24 86.08
CA GLY A 128 16.07 -18.26 85.52
C GLY A 128 17.16 -17.82 86.49
N GLY A 129 18.05 -16.93 86.05
CA GLY A 129 19.23 -16.54 86.82
C GLY A 129 20.44 -17.44 86.58
N SER A 130 21.56 -17.11 87.22
CA SER A 130 22.83 -17.81 87.07
C SER A 130 22.98 -19.03 87.97
N ILE A 131 22.28 -19.07 89.11
CA ILE A 131 22.33 -20.19 90.07
C ILE A 131 21.29 -21.27 89.71
N CYS A 132 20.13 -20.90 89.19
CA CYS A 132 19.01 -21.81 89.01
C CYS A 132 18.99 -22.48 87.62
N SER A 133 19.36 -23.77 87.59
CA SER A 133 19.33 -24.60 86.37
C SER A 133 17.95 -24.82 85.73
N THR A 134 16.86 -24.42 86.40
CA THR A 134 15.50 -24.43 85.85
C THR A 134 15.30 -23.19 84.96
N LYS A 135 15.34 -23.37 83.64
CA LYS A 135 14.98 -22.30 82.69
C LYS A 135 13.48 -21.98 82.74
N CYS A 136 13.13 -20.71 82.63
CA CYS A 136 11.77 -20.20 82.60
C CYS A 136 11.01 -20.53 81.31
N SER A 137 9.70 -20.76 81.44
CA SER A 137 8.77 -21.03 80.33
C SER A 137 8.50 -19.79 79.46
N ILE A 138 7.69 -19.92 78.40
CA ILE A 138 7.15 -18.78 77.65
C ILE A 138 6.31 -17.88 78.56
N ASP A 139 6.30 -16.57 78.29
CA ASP A 139 5.63 -15.49 79.05
C ASP A 139 6.10 -15.33 80.52
N LYS A 140 7.24 -15.94 80.88
CA LYS A 140 7.90 -15.77 82.18
C LYS A 140 9.00 -14.71 82.13
N SER A 141 9.28 -14.12 83.28
CA SER A 141 10.18 -12.97 83.42
C SER A 141 11.67 -13.36 83.32
N CYS A 142 12.49 -12.51 82.69
CA CYS A 142 13.90 -12.78 82.38
C CYS A 142 14.77 -11.51 82.41
N GLU A 143 16.06 -11.66 82.74
CA GLU A 143 17.09 -10.60 82.59
C GLU A 143 17.94 -10.85 81.32
N THR A 144 18.11 -12.12 80.95
CA THR A 144 19.00 -12.59 79.90
C THR A 144 18.36 -13.73 79.09
N SER A 145 18.74 -13.88 77.82
CA SER A 145 18.28 -14.98 76.97
C SER A 145 18.67 -16.38 77.48
N SER A 146 19.66 -16.47 78.38
CA SER A 146 20.03 -17.68 79.12
C SER A 146 18.91 -18.18 80.04
N ASP A 147 18.07 -17.29 80.58
CA ASP A 147 17.05 -17.64 81.57
C ASP A 147 15.89 -18.42 80.96
N CYS A 148 15.65 -18.23 79.66
CA CYS A 148 14.50 -18.75 78.94
C CYS A 148 14.73 -20.15 78.36
N GLN A 149 13.68 -21.00 78.38
CA GLN A 149 13.65 -22.30 77.69
C GLN A 149 13.75 -22.14 76.17
N THR A 150 13.18 -21.05 75.63
CA THR A 150 13.27 -20.66 74.21
C THR A 150 14.66 -20.16 73.81
N GLY A 151 15.53 -19.84 74.78
CA GLY A 151 16.82 -19.22 74.51
C GLY A 151 16.74 -17.75 74.06
N PHE A 152 15.59 -17.08 74.26
CA PHE A 152 15.38 -15.68 73.90
C PHE A 152 14.58 -14.94 74.98
N CYS A 153 15.13 -13.84 75.48
CA CYS A 153 14.50 -12.90 76.40
C CYS A 153 14.30 -11.56 75.68
N ARG A 154 13.07 -11.07 75.57
CA ARG A 154 12.79 -9.81 74.87
C ARG A 154 13.15 -8.61 75.74
N SER A 155 14.05 -7.76 75.24
CA SER A 155 14.63 -6.63 75.98
C SER A 155 13.62 -5.57 76.48
N ASN A 156 12.48 -5.44 75.81
CA ASN A 156 11.53 -4.35 76.03
C ASN A 156 10.48 -4.65 77.12
N ASP A 157 10.04 -5.91 77.24
CA ASP A 157 9.05 -6.37 78.23
C ASP A 157 9.64 -7.32 79.29
N LYS A 158 10.89 -7.75 79.11
CA LYS A 158 11.59 -8.72 79.97
C LYS A 158 10.87 -10.06 80.07
N THR A 159 10.26 -10.53 78.97
CA THR A 159 9.61 -11.84 78.92
C THR A 159 10.30 -12.82 77.98
N CYS A 160 10.25 -14.10 78.34
CA CYS A 160 10.68 -15.23 77.52
C CYS A 160 9.68 -15.47 76.39
N GLN A 161 10.10 -15.26 75.14
CA GLN A 161 9.25 -15.49 73.95
C GLN A 161 9.90 -16.46 72.98
N THR A 162 9.11 -17.02 72.07
CA THR A 162 9.61 -17.82 70.94
C THR A 162 10.17 -16.89 69.86
N PRO A 163 11.42 -17.07 69.41
CA PRO A 163 11.97 -16.29 68.30
C PRO A 163 11.18 -16.49 66.99
N SER A 164 11.15 -15.47 66.14
CA SER A 164 10.46 -15.48 64.85
C SER A 164 11.10 -14.53 63.84
N CYS A 165 10.98 -14.84 62.54
CA CYS A 165 11.55 -14.11 61.40
C CYS A 165 10.86 -12.75 61.10
N SER A 166 10.54 -11.99 62.15
CA SER A 166 9.81 -10.72 62.17
C SER A 166 9.69 -10.18 63.61
N ASP A 167 10.73 -10.30 64.45
CA ASP A 167 10.73 -9.84 65.84
C ASP A 167 11.67 -8.66 66.16
N GLU A 168 12.30 -8.09 65.12
CA GLU A 168 13.24 -6.96 65.14
C GLU A 168 14.65 -7.30 65.69
N PHE A 169 14.98 -8.58 65.88
CA PHE A 169 16.30 -9.02 66.36
C PHE A 169 16.87 -10.19 65.58
N ARG A 170 18.02 -9.99 64.90
CA ARG A 170 18.75 -11.05 64.19
C ARG A 170 18.96 -12.30 65.05
N ASN A 171 18.20 -13.36 64.78
CA ASN A 171 18.18 -14.58 65.58
C ASN A 171 18.04 -15.87 64.72
N GLN A 172 17.90 -17.03 65.37
CA GLN A 172 17.88 -18.35 64.70
C GLN A 172 19.04 -18.56 63.71
N ASP A 173 18.79 -18.59 62.40
CA ASP A 173 19.81 -18.69 61.34
C ASP A 173 19.85 -17.49 60.38
N GLU A 174 19.26 -16.37 60.80
CA GLU A 174 19.14 -15.13 60.04
C GLU A 174 20.49 -14.50 59.66
N THR A 175 20.56 -14.00 58.43
CA THR A 175 21.77 -13.38 57.89
C THR A 175 21.79 -11.87 57.96
N ASP A 176 20.64 -11.22 58.11
CA ASP A 176 20.49 -9.91 58.77
C ASP A 176 19.17 -9.87 59.57
N ILE A 177 18.84 -8.77 60.22
CA ILE A 177 17.65 -8.67 61.11
C ILE A 177 16.37 -9.09 60.37
N ASP A 178 15.66 -10.11 60.90
CA ASP A 178 14.41 -10.67 60.35
C ASP A 178 14.52 -11.27 58.93
N CYS A 179 15.74 -11.52 58.41
CA CYS A 179 15.93 -11.93 57.00
C CYS A 179 17.10 -12.90 56.74
N GLY A 180 16.96 -13.67 55.65
CA GLY A 180 17.95 -14.62 55.16
C GLY A 180 18.07 -15.89 56.02
N GLY A 181 18.95 -16.80 55.61
CA GLY A 181 19.11 -18.11 56.26
C GLY A 181 18.31 -19.21 55.56
N SER A 182 18.03 -20.30 56.29
CA SER A 182 17.32 -21.48 55.80
C SER A 182 16.00 -21.75 56.52
N ILE A 183 15.81 -21.20 57.73
CA ILE A 183 14.53 -21.25 58.45
C ILE A 183 13.65 -20.05 58.05
N CYS A 184 14.26 -18.86 57.91
CA CYS A 184 13.54 -17.64 57.57
C CYS A 184 13.38 -17.45 56.05
N SER A 185 12.13 -17.47 55.59
CA SER A 185 11.78 -17.33 54.16
C SER A 185 11.79 -15.89 53.65
N THR A 186 12.00 -14.91 54.52
CA THR A 186 12.12 -13.49 54.17
C THR A 186 13.51 -13.23 53.62
N GLN A 187 13.62 -12.79 52.37
CA GLN A 187 14.93 -12.46 51.78
C GLN A 187 15.35 -11.03 52.13
N CYS A 188 16.62 -10.83 52.45
CA CYS A 188 17.21 -9.53 52.75
C CYS A 188 17.24 -8.61 51.52
N ILE A 189 17.22 -7.30 51.70
CA ILE A 189 17.32 -6.30 50.63
C ILE A 189 18.78 -5.89 50.36
N ASP A 190 18.99 -5.09 49.30
CA ASP A 190 20.34 -4.69 48.90
C ASP A 190 21.09 -3.92 50.00
N ASN A 191 22.36 -4.29 50.21
CA ASN A 191 23.29 -3.85 51.25
C ASN A 191 23.11 -4.47 52.65
N GLU A 192 22.09 -5.30 52.89
CA GLU A 192 21.99 -6.12 54.10
C GLU A 192 22.92 -7.34 54.05
N THR A 193 23.20 -7.96 55.20
CA THR A 193 24.18 -9.05 55.32
C THR A 193 23.63 -10.44 54.95
N CYS A 194 24.51 -11.25 54.38
CA CYS A 194 24.18 -12.54 53.76
C CYS A 194 25.32 -13.55 53.88
N SER A 195 24.99 -14.84 53.81
CA SER A 195 25.95 -15.95 53.80
C SER A 195 25.94 -16.74 52.49
N GLN A 196 24.85 -16.68 51.73
CA GLN A 196 24.59 -17.45 50.50
C GLN A 196 23.61 -16.69 49.60
N ASN A 197 23.62 -16.97 48.30
CA ASN A 197 22.81 -16.24 47.31
C ASN A 197 21.29 -16.29 47.55
N SER A 198 20.79 -17.33 48.20
CA SER A 198 19.37 -17.48 48.55
C SER A 198 18.88 -16.51 49.61
N ASP A 199 19.78 -15.95 50.42
CA ASP A 199 19.41 -15.01 51.49
C ASP A 199 18.93 -13.65 50.92
N CYS A 200 19.33 -13.33 49.68
CA CYS A 200 19.16 -12.02 49.08
C CYS A 200 17.98 -11.95 48.12
N THR A 201 17.19 -10.87 48.20
CA THR A 201 16.12 -10.53 47.25
C THR A 201 16.66 -10.35 45.82
N SER A 202 17.93 -9.93 45.69
CA SER A 202 18.64 -9.83 44.42
C SER A 202 19.14 -11.18 43.86
N GLY A 203 19.06 -12.27 44.64
CA GLY A 203 19.63 -13.57 44.31
C GLY A 203 21.16 -13.62 44.31
N TYR A 204 21.86 -12.58 44.80
CA TYR A 204 23.31 -12.52 44.82
C TYR A 204 23.88 -11.98 46.14
N CYS A 205 24.62 -12.84 46.84
CA CYS A 205 25.37 -12.51 48.04
C CYS A 205 26.86 -12.36 47.71
N ARG A 206 27.41 -11.17 47.89
CA ARG A 206 28.82 -10.89 47.61
C ARG A 206 29.70 -11.37 48.76
N LEU A 207 30.14 -12.62 48.72
CA LEU A 207 30.94 -13.29 49.76
C LEU A 207 32.24 -12.55 50.20
N THR A 208 32.74 -11.59 49.42
CA THR A 208 33.93 -10.79 49.80
C THR A 208 33.64 -9.68 50.81
N ASP A 209 32.39 -9.20 50.89
CA ASP A 209 31.94 -8.21 51.88
C ASP A 209 30.69 -8.66 52.66
N GLN A 210 30.18 -9.86 52.37
CA GLN A 210 29.00 -10.48 52.97
C GLN A 210 27.72 -9.65 52.79
N THR A 211 27.60 -8.88 51.69
CA THR A 211 26.41 -8.07 51.41
C THR A 211 25.59 -8.55 50.21
N CYS A 212 24.27 -8.44 50.32
CA CYS A 212 23.35 -8.54 49.20
C CYS A 212 23.57 -7.37 48.24
N ARG A 213 23.62 -7.64 46.94
CA ARG A 213 23.80 -6.59 45.91
C ARG A 213 22.97 -6.85 44.66
N THR A 214 22.60 -5.76 43.99
CA THR A 214 21.96 -5.77 42.68
C THR A 214 22.90 -6.40 41.65
N ALA A 215 22.65 -7.66 41.33
CA ALA A 215 23.31 -8.41 40.27
C ALA A 215 23.16 -7.69 38.92
N SER A 216 24.24 -7.46 38.18
CA SER A 216 24.24 -6.63 36.97
C SER A 216 25.17 -7.20 35.90
N CYS A 217 24.72 -7.18 34.64
CA CYS A 217 25.35 -7.80 33.47
C CYS A 217 26.71 -7.21 33.01
N THR A 218 27.42 -6.51 33.89
CA THR A 218 28.72 -5.85 33.70
C THR A 218 29.46 -5.65 35.04
N ASP A 219 29.17 -6.44 36.09
CA ASP A 219 29.73 -6.24 37.44
C ASP A 219 31.01 -7.07 37.73
N GLY A 220 31.40 -7.95 36.80
CA GLY A 220 32.61 -8.77 36.87
C GLY A 220 32.42 -10.15 37.48
N PHE A 221 31.18 -10.57 37.78
CA PHE A 221 30.86 -11.84 38.42
C PHE A 221 29.66 -12.54 37.77
N GLN A 222 29.79 -13.83 37.45
CA GLN A 222 28.70 -14.61 36.86
C GLN A 222 27.49 -14.69 37.80
N ASN A 223 26.46 -13.90 37.54
CA ASN A 223 25.24 -13.78 38.36
C ASN A 223 23.96 -13.61 37.50
N GLN A 224 22.80 -13.38 38.13
CA GLN A 224 21.47 -13.51 37.51
C GLN A 224 21.30 -14.79 36.67
N ASP A 225 21.22 -14.67 35.34
CA ASP A 225 21.09 -15.76 34.38
C ASP A 225 22.26 -15.87 33.38
N GLU A 226 23.40 -15.24 33.72
CA GLU A 226 24.62 -15.26 32.94
C GLU A 226 25.18 -16.68 32.74
N THR A 227 25.64 -16.96 31.52
CA THR A 227 26.20 -18.27 31.16
C THR A 227 27.72 -18.31 31.21
N ASP A 228 28.37 -17.15 31.17
CA ASP A 228 29.75 -16.90 31.59
C ASP A 228 29.84 -15.45 32.11
N VAL A 229 30.94 -15.06 32.76
CA VAL A 229 31.07 -13.74 33.42
C VAL A 229 30.79 -12.59 32.45
N ASP A 230 29.86 -11.72 32.85
CA ASP A 230 29.34 -10.53 32.15
C ASP A 230 28.60 -10.85 30.83
N CYS A 231 28.15 -12.09 30.59
CA CYS A 231 27.51 -12.45 29.30
C CYS A 231 26.58 -13.68 29.29
N GLY A 232 25.68 -13.66 28.30
CA GLY A 232 24.72 -14.72 28.01
C GLY A 232 23.50 -14.71 28.94
N GLY A 233 22.49 -15.52 28.61
CA GLY A 233 21.23 -15.56 29.34
C GLY A 233 20.05 -14.97 28.56
N LEU A 234 18.92 -14.80 29.25
CA LEU A 234 17.68 -14.21 28.73
C LEU A 234 17.50 -12.76 29.21
N ILE A 235 18.01 -12.43 30.39
CA ILE A 235 18.02 -11.06 30.95
C ILE A 235 19.27 -10.33 30.48
N CYS A 236 20.44 -10.96 30.60
CA CYS A 236 21.71 -10.37 30.18
C CYS A 236 21.93 -10.46 28.66
N THR A 237 21.49 -9.43 27.94
CA THR A 237 21.56 -9.31 26.46
C THR A 237 22.97 -9.17 25.87
N ALA A 238 24.02 -9.13 26.70
CA ALA A 238 25.42 -9.11 26.26
C ALA A 238 25.85 -10.51 25.80
N THR A 239 26.15 -10.69 24.51
CA THR A 239 26.53 -12.02 23.99
C THR A 239 27.99 -12.38 24.32
N CYS A 240 28.22 -13.62 24.73
CA CYS A 240 29.51 -14.20 25.03
C CYS A 240 30.40 -14.41 23.79
N ALA A 241 31.67 -14.02 23.90
CA ALA A 241 32.69 -14.21 22.87
C ALA A 241 33.02 -15.71 22.63
N LEU A 242 33.80 -16.00 21.60
CA LEU A 242 34.26 -17.37 21.33
C LEU A 242 35.00 -17.98 22.54
N THR A 243 34.83 -19.29 22.75
CA THR A 243 35.34 -20.10 23.88
C THR A 243 34.75 -19.83 25.28
N LYS A 244 33.92 -18.80 25.45
CA LYS A 244 33.13 -18.58 26.67
C LYS A 244 31.98 -19.60 26.81
N TYR A 245 31.50 -19.80 28.02
CA TYR A 245 30.39 -20.71 28.34
C TYR A 245 29.01 -20.18 27.92
N CYS A 246 28.12 -21.11 27.56
CA CYS A 246 26.77 -20.85 27.05
C CYS A 246 25.77 -21.93 27.48
N GLY A 247 24.50 -21.54 27.61
CA GLY A 247 23.37 -22.46 27.81
C GLY A 247 22.55 -22.71 26.53
N ARG A 248 22.57 -21.76 25.60
CA ARG A 248 21.78 -21.67 24.38
C ARG A 248 22.55 -20.93 23.28
N ASN A 249 22.13 -21.12 22.03
CA ASN A 249 22.71 -20.44 20.87
C ASN A 249 22.60 -18.91 20.91
N SER A 250 21.58 -18.37 21.59
CA SER A 250 21.37 -16.94 21.84
C SER A 250 22.52 -16.28 22.60
N ASP A 251 23.20 -17.06 23.43
CA ASP A 251 24.12 -16.53 24.45
C ASP A 251 25.47 -16.18 23.84
N CYS A 252 25.74 -16.63 22.60
CA CYS A 252 27.01 -16.51 21.91
C CYS A 252 27.00 -15.43 20.83
N THR A 253 28.07 -14.64 20.72
CA THR A 253 28.25 -13.66 19.61
C THR A 253 28.30 -14.35 18.25
N SER A 254 28.64 -15.64 18.21
CA SER A 254 28.60 -16.49 17.01
C SER A 254 27.23 -17.13 16.73
N GLY A 255 26.23 -16.97 17.60
CA GLY A 255 24.92 -17.62 17.45
C GLY A 255 24.93 -19.15 17.57
N PHE A 256 26.02 -19.77 18.06
CA PHE A 256 26.13 -21.23 18.21
C PHE A 256 26.84 -21.63 19.50
N CYS A 257 26.10 -22.39 20.33
CA CYS A 257 26.56 -22.97 21.58
C CYS A 257 26.77 -24.47 21.41
N ARG A 258 28.02 -24.94 21.55
CA ARG A 258 28.36 -26.35 21.31
C ARG A 258 27.98 -27.21 22.52
N GLY A 259 26.84 -27.88 22.44
CA GLY A 259 26.25 -28.63 23.57
C GLY A 259 27.10 -29.74 24.22
N THR A 260 28.23 -30.15 23.63
CA THR A 260 29.14 -31.15 24.23
C THR A 260 30.13 -30.58 25.25
N ASP A 261 30.55 -29.33 25.08
CA ASP A 261 31.47 -28.63 26.00
C ASP A 261 30.85 -27.34 26.59
N LYS A 262 29.64 -26.98 26.13
CA LYS A 262 28.92 -25.74 26.47
C LYS A 262 29.70 -24.47 26.12
N THR A 263 30.50 -24.48 25.05
CA THR A 263 31.27 -23.29 24.62
C THR A 263 30.72 -22.65 23.34
N CYS A 264 30.86 -21.32 23.25
CA CYS A 264 30.59 -20.56 22.04
C CYS A 264 31.66 -20.83 20.97
N GLN A 265 31.26 -21.37 19.82
CA GLN A 265 32.17 -21.67 18.71
C GLN A 265 31.76 -20.98 17.41
N VAL A 266 32.67 -20.89 16.45
CA VAL A 266 32.42 -20.26 15.15
C VAL A 266 31.40 -21.09 14.38
N SER A 267 30.21 -20.55 14.21
CA SER A 267 29.20 -21.08 13.30
C SER A 267 29.65 -20.93 11.85
N GLY A 268 29.40 -21.94 11.02
CA GLY A 268 29.70 -21.87 9.59
C GLY A 268 28.93 -22.89 8.77
N CYS A 269 28.68 -22.53 7.50
CA CYS A 269 27.96 -23.26 6.44
C CYS A 269 28.46 -24.68 6.08
N SER A 270 29.24 -25.33 6.93
CA SER A 270 29.84 -26.66 6.74
C SER A 270 30.29 -27.25 8.08
N ASP A 271 29.69 -26.85 9.21
CA ASP A 271 30.05 -27.31 10.56
C ASP A 271 29.28 -28.57 11.01
N GLY A 272 28.28 -29.00 10.24
CA GLY A 272 27.48 -30.20 10.48
C GLY A 272 26.22 -29.98 11.32
N PHE A 273 25.91 -28.74 11.71
CA PHE A 273 24.75 -28.41 12.55
C PHE A 273 23.94 -27.28 11.95
N ARG A 274 22.63 -27.52 11.73
CA ARG A 274 21.70 -26.49 11.24
C ARG A 274 21.68 -25.26 12.16
N ASN A 275 22.34 -24.18 11.75
CA ASN A 275 22.47 -22.96 12.54
C ASN A 275 22.37 -21.68 11.66
N GLN A 276 22.68 -20.49 12.21
CA GLN A 276 22.44 -19.19 11.54
C GLN A 276 21.01 -19.07 10.94
N ASP A 277 20.89 -18.84 9.62
CA ASP A 277 19.62 -18.79 8.89
C ASP A 277 19.34 -20.03 8.01
N GLU A 278 20.05 -21.14 8.26
CA GLU A 278 19.99 -22.37 7.47
C GLU A 278 18.62 -23.05 7.49
N THR A 279 18.23 -23.56 6.32
CA THR A 279 16.92 -24.21 6.13
C THR A 279 16.97 -25.72 6.22
N ASP A 280 18.14 -26.32 6.02
CA ASP A 280 18.51 -27.68 6.42
C ASP A 280 20.00 -27.67 6.84
N ILE A 281 20.53 -28.77 7.37
CA ILE A 281 21.93 -28.83 7.86
C ILE A 281 22.91 -28.48 6.72
N ASP A 282 23.78 -27.49 6.98
CA ASP A 282 24.81 -26.94 6.09
C ASP A 282 24.26 -26.29 4.79
N CYS A 283 22.98 -25.89 4.74
CA CYS A 283 22.41 -25.30 3.52
C CYS A 283 21.15 -24.41 3.69
N GLY A 284 20.97 -23.53 2.69
CA GLY A 284 19.84 -22.62 2.56
C GLY A 284 19.93 -21.40 3.47
N GLY A 285 18.99 -20.47 3.33
CA GLY A 285 19.06 -19.18 4.00
C GLY A 285 19.65 -18.09 3.11
N SER A 286 19.81 -16.89 3.68
CA SER A 286 20.34 -15.70 3.00
C SER A 286 21.77 -15.37 3.38
N THR A 287 22.22 -15.84 4.54
CA THR A 287 23.61 -15.72 5.00
C THR A 287 24.45 -16.88 4.44
N CYS A 288 23.84 -18.07 4.38
CA CYS A 288 24.51 -19.24 3.84
C CYS A 288 24.32 -19.41 2.31
N GLY A 289 25.36 -19.10 1.54
CA GLY A 289 25.34 -19.22 0.06
C GLY A 289 25.30 -20.65 -0.50
N VAL A 290 25.25 -21.67 0.35
CA VAL A 290 25.20 -23.09 -0.05
C VAL A 290 23.75 -23.51 -0.27
N LYS A 291 23.35 -23.72 -1.53
CA LYS A 291 21.98 -24.14 -1.89
C LYS A 291 21.71 -25.61 -1.54
N CYS A 292 20.60 -25.86 -0.87
CA CYS A 292 20.13 -27.19 -0.47
C CYS A 292 19.85 -28.12 -1.66
N SER A 293 20.29 -29.37 -1.54
CA SER A 293 20.03 -30.44 -2.51
C SER A 293 18.55 -30.85 -2.55
N LEU A 294 18.17 -31.71 -3.49
CA LEU A 294 16.83 -32.30 -3.53
C LEU A 294 16.49 -33.04 -2.21
N THR A 295 15.20 -33.06 -1.86
CA THR A 295 14.61 -33.58 -0.62
C THR A 295 15.08 -32.93 0.70
N LYS A 296 16.01 -31.97 0.67
CA LYS A 296 16.39 -31.16 1.84
C LYS A 296 15.33 -30.09 2.15
N THR A 297 15.31 -29.64 3.39
CA THR A 297 14.34 -28.69 3.95
C THR A 297 14.62 -27.25 3.51
N CYS A 298 13.57 -26.47 3.23
CA CYS A 298 13.65 -25.12 2.69
C CYS A 298 12.61 -24.16 3.30
N GLY A 299 12.87 -22.85 3.24
CA GLY A 299 11.94 -21.80 3.63
C GLY A 299 11.42 -20.98 2.43
N LYS A 300 12.20 -20.89 1.36
CA LYS A 300 11.99 -20.12 0.13
C LYS A 300 12.63 -20.84 -1.06
N ASP A 301 12.19 -20.53 -2.27
CA ASP A 301 12.74 -21.09 -3.52
C ASP A 301 14.24 -20.84 -3.71
N ALA A 302 14.73 -19.70 -3.20
CA ALA A 302 16.14 -19.32 -3.25
C ALA A 302 17.07 -20.32 -2.52
N ASP A 303 16.59 -20.97 -1.46
CA ASP A 303 17.37 -21.91 -0.63
C ASP A 303 17.74 -23.17 -1.43
N CYS A 304 16.96 -23.53 -2.43
CA CYS A 304 17.07 -24.78 -3.16
C CYS A 304 18.01 -24.69 -4.37
N HIS A 305 18.76 -25.77 -4.61
CA HIS A 305 19.59 -25.92 -5.81
C HIS A 305 18.74 -26.06 -7.07
N SER A 306 17.54 -26.64 -6.95
CA SER A 306 16.51 -26.67 -7.98
C SER A 306 15.76 -25.34 -8.18
N GLY A 307 15.98 -24.35 -7.31
CA GLY A 307 15.25 -23.08 -7.36
C GLY A 307 13.76 -23.17 -7.03
N PHE A 308 13.32 -24.22 -6.33
CA PHE A 308 11.91 -24.40 -5.93
C PHE A 308 11.77 -25.14 -4.60
N CYS A 309 10.95 -24.58 -3.70
CA CYS A 309 10.64 -25.09 -2.37
C CYS A 309 9.16 -25.46 -2.26
N ARG A 310 8.82 -26.75 -2.12
CA ARG A 310 7.43 -27.21 -2.12
C ARG A 310 6.66 -26.67 -0.90
N PRO A 311 5.61 -25.84 -1.05
CA PRO A 311 4.98 -25.16 0.10
C PRO A 311 4.32 -26.08 1.15
N THR A 312 3.83 -27.25 0.74
CA THR A 312 3.16 -28.21 1.63
C THR A 312 4.15 -28.98 2.52
N ASP A 313 5.29 -29.36 1.95
CA ASP A 313 6.24 -30.30 2.55
C ASP A 313 7.50 -29.59 3.06
N LYS A 314 7.71 -28.33 2.65
CA LYS A 314 8.91 -27.52 2.87
C LYS A 314 10.21 -28.23 2.43
N THR A 315 10.17 -28.93 1.30
CA THR A 315 11.33 -29.61 0.72
C THR A 315 11.68 -29.13 -0.68
N CYS A 316 12.97 -29.11 -0.99
CA CYS A 316 13.50 -28.80 -2.32
C CYS A 316 13.18 -29.92 -3.31
N GLN A 317 12.48 -29.59 -4.39
CA GLN A 317 12.09 -30.55 -5.43
C GLN A 317 12.47 -30.03 -6.81
N THR A 318 12.60 -30.94 -7.79
CA THR A 318 12.76 -30.56 -9.19
C THR A 318 11.45 -29.96 -9.69
N ALA A 319 11.43 -28.65 -9.88
CA ALA A 319 10.35 -27.94 -10.54
C ALA A 319 10.17 -28.43 -11.99
N THR A 320 8.93 -28.75 -12.38
CA THR A 320 8.57 -29.27 -13.70
C THR A 320 7.33 -28.58 -14.23
N CYS A 321 7.26 -28.36 -15.55
CA CYS A 321 6.17 -27.66 -16.22
C CYS A 321 4.82 -28.42 -16.28
N PHE A 322 4.56 -29.30 -15.30
CA PHE A 322 3.37 -30.16 -15.18
C PHE A 322 3.07 -30.51 -13.70
N ASP A 323 3.56 -29.71 -12.73
CA ASP A 323 3.38 -29.96 -11.29
C ASP A 323 2.28 -29.11 -10.61
N LEU A 324 1.49 -28.37 -11.41
CA LEU A 324 0.34 -27.56 -10.99
C LEU A 324 0.71 -26.37 -10.08
N LEU A 325 1.98 -25.98 -10.04
CA LEU A 325 2.49 -24.86 -9.24
C LEU A 325 3.39 -23.97 -10.09
N ARG A 326 3.01 -22.70 -10.26
CA ARG A 326 3.78 -21.73 -11.05
C ARG A 326 5.20 -21.56 -10.51
N ASN A 327 6.20 -22.04 -11.24
CA ASN A 327 7.60 -22.08 -10.79
C ASN A 327 8.61 -21.74 -11.92
N GLN A 328 9.92 -21.89 -11.65
CA GLN A 328 11.02 -21.52 -12.57
C GLN A 328 10.84 -20.16 -13.29
N ASP A 329 10.72 -20.16 -14.63
CA ASP A 329 10.50 -18.96 -15.45
C ASP A 329 9.08 -18.89 -16.06
N GLU A 330 8.13 -19.63 -15.47
CA GLU A 330 6.76 -19.76 -15.96
C GLU A 330 5.97 -18.44 -15.93
N SER A 331 5.15 -18.30 -16.96
CA SER A 331 4.28 -17.16 -17.18
C SER A 331 2.94 -17.28 -16.47
N ASP A 332 2.39 -18.50 -16.42
CA ASP A 332 1.32 -18.93 -15.51
C ASP A 332 1.55 -20.42 -15.17
N VAL A 333 0.74 -21.01 -14.31
CA VAL A 333 0.89 -22.42 -13.86
C VAL A 333 1.06 -23.37 -15.06
N ASP A 334 2.14 -24.16 -15.04
CA ASP A 334 2.50 -25.16 -16.05
C ASP A 334 2.71 -24.58 -17.48
N CYS A 335 2.93 -23.27 -17.65
CA CYS A 335 2.99 -22.66 -18.99
C CYS A 335 3.86 -21.40 -19.18
N GLY A 336 4.39 -21.28 -20.40
CA GLY A 336 5.15 -20.12 -20.88
C GLY A 336 6.56 -20.01 -20.27
N GLY A 337 7.28 -18.93 -20.59
CA GLY A 337 8.69 -18.83 -20.25
C GLY A 337 9.58 -19.46 -21.33
N THR A 338 10.79 -19.87 -20.94
CA THR A 338 11.81 -20.44 -21.84
C THR A 338 12.23 -21.86 -21.47
N ALA A 339 11.99 -22.29 -20.23
CA ALA A 339 12.14 -23.70 -19.85
C ALA A 339 10.97 -24.57 -20.36
N CYS A 340 9.75 -24.03 -20.34
CA CYS A 340 8.54 -24.80 -20.63
C CYS A 340 8.13 -24.74 -22.11
N THR A 341 7.90 -25.91 -22.70
CA THR A 341 7.42 -26.07 -24.08
C THR A 341 5.90 -25.88 -24.20
N ALA A 342 5.17 -26.00 -23.09
CA ALA A 342 3.75 -25.71 -23.00
C ALA A 342 3.52 -24.18 -23.05
N LYS A 343 2.62 -23.75 -23.96
CA LYS A 343 2.24 -22.35 -24.10
C LYS A 343 0.94 -22.06 -23.35
N CYS A 344 0.86 -20.89 -22.75
CA CYS A 344 -0.31 -20.45 -21.99
C CYS A 344 -1.53 -20.22 -22.89
N ALA A 345 -2.68 -20.74 -22.45
CA ALA A 345 -3.98 -20.54 -23.08
C ALA A 345 -4.48 -19.09 -22.90
N ASN A 346 -5.46 -18.69 -23.70
CA ASN A 346 -6.04 -17.34 -23.61
C ASN A 346 -6.74 -17.14 -22.25
N GLY A 347 -6.50 -16.00 -21.62
CA GLY A 347 -6.92 -15.68 -20.24
C GLY A 347 -5.86 -15.95 -19.17
N LEU A 348 -4.84 -16.77 -19.45
CA LEU A 348 -3.71 -16.99 -18.54
C LEU A 348 -2.65 -15.89 -18.68
N SER A 349 -1.79 -15.80 -17.67
CA SER A 349 -0.73 -14.80 -17.53
C SER A 349 0.43 -14.99 -18.52
N CYS A 350 1.13 -13.90 -18.87
CA CYS A 350 2.22 -13.90 -19.85
C CYS A 350 3.32 -12.86 -19.56
N GLY A 351 4.58 -13.17 -19.89
CA GLY A 351 5.67 -12.19 -19.88
C GLY A 351 5.96 -11.58 -21.25
N LYS A 352 5.72 -12.34 -22.32
CA LYS A 352 6.10 -12.08 -23.72
C LYS A 352 5.07 -12.73 -24.65
N ASN A 353 4.97 -12.22 -25.88
CA ASN A 353 4.15 -12.82 -26.94
C ASN A 353 4.47 -14.30 -27.22
N ALA A 354 5.71 -14.73 -26.99
CA ALA A 354 6.13 -16.12 -27.22
C ALA A 354 5.44 -17.12 -26.28
N ASP A 355 5.10 -16.70 -25.05
CA ASP A 355 4.54 -17.55 -23.99
C ASP A 355 3.11 -18.02 -24.33
N CYS A 356 2.39 -17.23 -25.14
CA CYS A 356 0.97 -17.45 -25.45
C CYS A 356 0.74 -18.37 -26.64
N THR A 357 -0.28 -19.23 -26.56
CA THR A 357 -0.79 -20.01 -27.70
C THR A 357 -1.27 -19.10 -28.85
N SER A 358 -1.82 -17.93 -28.53
CA SER A 358 -2.24 -16.90 -29.49
C SER A 358 -1.09 -16.13 -30.14
N ALA A 359 0.16 -16.32 -29.69
CA ALA A 359 1.31 -15.48 -29.98
C ALA A 359 1.13 -13.98 -29.62
N PHE A 360 0.17 -13.64 -28.74
CA PHE A 360 -0.10 -12.26 -28.31
C PHE A 360 -0.32 -12.16 -26.80
N CYS A 361 0.56 -11.42 -26.13
CA CYS A 361 0.51 -11.09 -24.72
C CYS A 361 0.14 -9.61 -24.54
N ARG A 362 -0.99 -9.33 -23.90
CA ARG A 362 -1.46 -7.95 -23.71
C ARG A 362 -0.69 -7.29 -22.56
N THR A 363 0.05 -6.23 -22.86
CA THR A 363 1.03 -5.63 -21.92
C THR A 363 0.41 -4.87 -20.74
N THR A 364 -0.87 -4.51 -20.80
CA THR A 364 -1.58 -3.73 -19.77
C THR A 364 -2.03 -4.56 -18.57
N ASP A 365 -2.47 -5.81 -18.80
CA ASP A 365 -2.89 -6.76 -17.77
C ASP A 365 -2.02 -8.01 -17.68
N LYS A 366 -1.07 -8.17 -18.62
CA LYS A 366 -0.17 -9.34 -18.76
C LYS A 366 -0.92 -10.65 -18.98
N SER A 367 -1.99 -10.66 -19.78
CA SER A 367 -2.69 -11.91 -20.16
C SER A 367 -2.56 -12.24 -21.65
N CYS A 368 -2.56 -13.54 -21.95
CA CYS A 368 -2.69 -14.07 -23.31
C CYS A 368 -4.08 -13.79 -23.83
N GLN A 369 -4.19 -13.16 -25.00
CA GLN A 369 -5.48 -12.82 -25.60
C GLN A 369 -5.59 -13.39 -27.02
N THR A 370 -6.80 -13.77 -27.41
CA THR A 370 -7.12 -14.04 -28.83
C THR A 370 -6.96 -12.73 -29.58
N PRO A 371 -6.09 -12.63 -30.59
CA PRO A 371 -5.82 -11.34 -31.22
C PRO A 371 -6.95 -11.01 -32.21
N SER A 372 -7.32 -9.74 -32.34
CA SER A 372 -8.46 -9.30 -33.16
C SER A 372 -8.19 -7.98 -33.86
N CYS A 373 -8.68 -7.84 -35.09
CA CYS A 373 -8.57 -6.65 -35.95
C CYS A 373 -9.43 -5.44 -35.48
N SER A 374 -9.52 -5.26 -34.16
CA SER A 374 -10.32 -4.25 -33.45
C SER A 374 -10.02 -4.23 -31.93
N ASP A 375 -8.85 -4.71 -31.49
CA ASP A 375 -8.47 -4.79 -30.07
C ASP A 375 -7.56 -3.64 -29.60
N GLY A 376 -7.08 -2.80 -30.52
CA GLY A 376 -6.23 -1.65 -30.25
C GLY A 376 -4.72 -1.95 -30.26
N TYR A 377 -4.30 -3.18 -30.58
CA TYR A 377 -2.89 -3.58 -30.61
C TYR A 377 -2.51 -4.16 -31.97
N LYS A 378 -1.38 -3.71 -32.53
CA LYS A 378 -0.86 -4.28 -33.79
C LYS A 378 -0.43 -5.74 -33.59
N ASN A 379 -1.20 -6.69 -34.09
CA ASN A 379 -0.96 -8.13 -33.91
C ASN A 379 -1.27 -8.96 -35.19
N GLN A 380 -1.19 -10.29 -35.10
CA GLN A 380 -1.24 -11.23 -36.25
C GLN A 380 -0.40 -10.78 -37.46
N ASP A 381 -1.05 -10.54 -38.61
CA ASP A 381 -0.44 -10.10 -39.87
C ASP A 381 -0.79 -8.65 -40.25
N GLU A 382 -1.29 -7.88 -39.28
CA GLU A 382 -1.64 -6.46 -39.45
C GLU A 382 -0.46 -5.61 -39.93
N THR A 383 -0.76 -4.59 -40.73
CA THR A 383 0.26 -3.66 -41.24
C THR A 383 0.31 -2.37 -40.44
N ASP A 384 -0.77 -2.01 -39.75
CA ASP A 384 -0.85 -1.01 -38.68
C ASP A 384 -2.00 -1.43 -37.73
N THR A 385 -2.07 -0.87 -36.53
CA THR A 385 -3.06 -1.22 -35.50
C THR A 385 -4.48 -1.27 -36.05
N ASP A 386 -5.14 -2.41 -35.85
CA ASP A 386 -6.51 -2.75 -36.25
C ASP A 386 -6.73 -2.81 -37.79
N CYS A 387 -5.67 -2.90 -38.62
CA CYS A 387 -5.83 -2.86 -40.08
C CYS A 387 -4.75 -3.52 -40.96
N GLY A 388 -5.18 -3.90 -42.16
CA GLY A 388 -4.33 -4.45 -43.23
C GLY A 388 -3.89 -5.90 -42.99
N GLY A 389 -3.05 -6.43 -43.87
CA GLY A 389 -2.66 -7.84 -43.82
C GLY A 389 -3.54 -8.71 -44.72
N SER A 390 -3.73 -9.98 -44.35
CA SER A 390 -4.55 -10.95 -45.07
C SER A 390 -5.67 -11.56 -44.23
N VAL A 391 -5.55 -11.54 -42.89
CA VAL A 391 -6.64 -11.94 -42.00
C VAL A 391 -7.65 -10.81 -41.81
N CYS A 392 -7.18 -9.57 -41.64
CA CYS A 392 -8.07 -8.44 -41.36
C CYS A 392 -8.80 -7.93 -42.60
N SER A 393 -10.13 -7.85 -42.49
CA SER A 393 -11.01 -7.27 -43.51
C SER A 393 -11.02 -5.72 -43.48
N ALA A 394 -10.61 -5.13 -42.35
CA ALA A 394 -10.43 -3.69 -42.18
C ALA A 394 -9.19 -3.22 -42.93
N ARG A 395 -9.37 -2.28 -43.87
CA ARG A 395 -8.27 -1.64 -44.60
C ARG A 395 -7.80 -0.37 -43.90
N CYS A 396 -6.49 -0.17 -43.91
CA CYS A 396 -5.83 0.97 -43.31
C CYS A 396 -6.23 2.30 -43.97
N LEU A 397 -6.49 3.29 -43.12
CA LEU A 397 -6.79 4.67 -43.50
C LEU A 397 -5.55 5.38 -44.08
N ASP A 398 -5.72 6.59 -44.62
CA ASP A 398 -4.57 7.45 -44.94
C ASP A 398 -3.67 7.68 -43.69
N THR A 399 -2.37 7.84 -43.94
CA THR A 399 -1.25 7.90 -42.98
C THR A 399 -0.95 6.64 -42.15
N LYS A 400 -1.78 5.59 -42.21
CA LYS A 400 -1.51 4.29 -41.58
C LYS A 400 -0.52 3.44 -42.40
N GLY A 401 0.16 2.52 -41.71
CA GLY A 401 1.15 1.58 -42.26
C GLY A 401 0.58 0.45 -43.13
N CYS A 402 1.35 0.03 -44.13
CA CYS A 402 0.94 -0.97 -45.14
C CYS A 402 2.12 -1.84 -45.62
N GLY A 403 1.82 -3.03 -46.13
CA GLY A 403 2.78 -3.93 -46.81
C GLY A 403 2.55 -4.06 -48.31
N LYS A 404 1.30 -3.90 -48.77
CA LYS A 404 0.80 -4.06 -50.14
C LYS A 404 -0.38 -3.11 -50.39
N ASP A 405 -0.65 -2.79 -51.66
CA ASP A 405 -1.75 -1.89 -52.06
C ASP A 405 -3.13 -2.31 -51.54
N ALA A 406 -3.34 -3.62 -51.35
CA ALA A 406 -4.59 -4.18 -50.85
C ALA A 406 -4.87 -3.85 -49.38
N ASP A 407 -3.86 -3.51 -48.58
CA ASP A 407 -4.02 -3.13 -47.17
C ASP A 407 -4.70 -1.77 -47.03
N CYS A 408 -4.48 -0.87 -48.00
CA CYS A 408 -4.93 0.51 -47.92
C CYS A 408 -6.37 0.68 -48.44
N GLN A 409 -7.16 1.51 -47.75
CA GLN A 409 -8.53 1.84 -48.17
C GLN A 409 -8.52 2.60 -49.52
N ASN A 410 -7.51 3.44 -49.74
CA ASN A 410 -7.27 4.16 -51.00
C ASN A 410 -6.73 3.26 -52.14
N GLY A 411 -6.34 2.02 -51.84
CA GLY A 411 -5.78 1.07 -52.81
C GLY A 411 -4.33 1.33 -53.25
N PHE A 412 -3.54 2.11 -52.49
CA PHE A 412 -2.14 2.38 -52.77
C PHE A 412 -1.28 2.44 -51.49
N CYS A 413 -0.31 1.53 -51.40
CA CYS A 413 0.71 1.50 -50.36
C CYS A 413 2.02 2.10 -50.87
N ARG A 414 2.46 3.22 -50.30
CA ARG A 414 3.65 3.93 -50.80
C ARG A 414 4.93 3.11 -50.54
N PRO A 415 5.68 2.65 -51.57
CA PRO A 415 6.78 1.71 -51.36
C PRO A 415 7.96 2.23 -50.52
N THR A 416 8.15 3.55 -50.46
CA THR A 416 9.33 4.18 -49.82
C THR A 416 9.21 4.36 -48.31
N ASP A 417 7.99 4.54 -47.80
CA ASP A 417 7.73 4.78 -46.37
C ASP A 417 6.70 3.81 -45.78
N LYS A 418 6.14 2.90 -46.59
CA LYS A 418 5.14 1.92 -46.21
C LYS A 418 3.89 2.56 -45.58
N THR A 419 3.46 3.71 -46.10
CA THR A 419 2.22 4.38 -45.68
C THR A 419 1.16 4.44 -46.77
N CYS A 420 -0.11 4.29 -46.38
CA CYS A 420 -1.25 4.63 -47.22
C CYS A 420 -1.32 6.16 -47.36
N ARG A 421 -1.37 6.68 -48.60
CA ARG A 421 -1.50 8.13 -48.84
C ARG A 421 -2.47 8.44 -49.97
N SER A 422 -3.28 9.49 -49.77
CA SER A 422 -4.09 10.15 -50.79
C SER A 422 -3.61 11.59 -51.05
N VAL A 423 -4.09 12.23 -52.12
CA VAL A 423 -3.87 13.66 -52.40
C VAL A 423 -5.22 14.35 -52.53
N ILE A 424 -5.53 15.23 -51.58
CA ILE A 424 -6.81 15.95 -51.49
C ILE A 424 -6.63 17.39 -51.98
N ILE A 425 -7.26 17.73 -53.11
CA ILE A 425 -7.29 19.12 -53.63
C ILE A 425 -8.60 19.78 -53.16
N LYS A 426 -8.53 20.55 -52.07
CA LYS A 426 -9.65 21.33 -51.54
C LYS A 426 -9.80 22.64 -52.29
N LYS A 427 -11.02 22.98 -52.73
CA LYS A 427 -11.37 24.34 -53.17
C LYS A 427 -11.70 25.21 -51.95
N GLU A 428 -11.13 26.40 -51.87
CA GLU A 428 -11.48 27.37 -50.81
C GLU A 428 -12.89 27.93 -51.00
N ILE A 429 -13.25 28.27 -52.24
CA ILE A 429 -14.57 28.78 -52.64
C ILE A 429 -15.31 27.72 -53.47
N ASN A 430 -16.56 27.43 -53.14
CA ASN A 430 -17.35 26.42 -53.85
C ASN A 430 -18.02 26.98 -55.13
N MET A 431 -17.23 27.12 -56.19
CA MET A 431 -17.69 27.51 -57.53
C MET A 431 -18.35 26.34 -58.32
N GLU A 432 -19.25 25.62 -57.66
CA GLU A 432 -20.02 24.47 -58.20
C GLU A 432 -19.17 23.38 -58.91
N LYS A 433 -19.80 22.57 -59.77
CA LYS A 433 -19.17 21.46 -60.51
C LYS A 433 -18.41 21.91 -61.76
N LYS A 434 -18.73 23.09 -62.33
CA LYS A 434 -18.09 23.59 -63.57
C LYS A 434 -16.58 23.73 -63.38
N ASP A 435 -16.19 24.39 -62.30
CA ASP A 435 -14.81 24.76 -62.04
C ASP A 435 -13.97 23.57 -61.57
N SER A 436 -14.60 22.60 -60.87
CA SER A 436 -13.98 21.30 -60.59
C SER A 436 -13.63 20.55 -61.88
N LEU A 437 -14.53 20.51 -62.87
CA LEU A 437 -14.26 19.88 -64.17
C LEU A 437 -13.13 20.62 -64.91
N ILE A 438 -13.19 21.96 -65.00
CA ILE A 438 -12.14 22.77 -65.65
C ILE A 438 -10.78 22.52 -65.01
N LEU A 439 -10.68 22.54 -63.68
CA LEU A 439 -9.44 22.27 -62.94
C LEU A 439 -8.91 20.86 -63.22
N SER A 440 -9.79 19.84 -63.24
CA SER A 440 -9.39 18.47 -63.59
C SER A 440 -8.81 18.38 -65.00
N PHE A 441 -9.44 19.02 -66.01
CA PHE A 441 -8.90 19.05 -67.37
C PHE A 441 -7.57 19.83 -67.44
N ASP A 442 -7.52 21.03 -66.86
CA ASP A 442 -6.33 21.90 -66.85
C ASP A 442 -5.13 21.26 -66.09
N VAL A 443 -5.35 20.33 -65.16
CA VAL A 443 -4.28 19.59 -64.45
C VAL A 443 -3.93 18.26 -65.13
N PHE A 444 -4.91 17.45 -65.53
CA PHE A 444 -4.68 16.06 -65.95
C PHE A 444 -4.79 15.81 -67.47
N ASN A 445 -5.62 16.56 -68.20
CA ASN A 445 -5.78 16.42 -69.65
C ASN A 445 -4.87 17.39 -70.45
N SER A 446 -5.08 17.56 -71.75
CA SER A 446 -4.40 18.55 -72.60
C SER A 446 -4.65 19.99 -72.13
N LEU A 447 -3.62 20.85 -72.22
CA LEU A 447 -3.76 22.28 -71.92
C LEU A 447 -4.68 22.99 -72.92
N ARG A 448 -5.43 24.00 -72.44
CA ARG A 448 -6.17 24.95 -73.29
C ARG A 448 -5.37 26.25 -73.50
N ASN A 449 -5.62 26.92 -74.62
CA ASN A 449 -4.87 28.10 -75.05
C ASN A 449 -5.09 29.34 -74.15
N ASP A 450 -6.20 29.37 -73.40
CA ASP A 450 -6.65 30.47 -72.54
C ASP A 450 -6.41 30.21 -71.03
N ILE A 451 -5.37 29.44 -70.71
CA ILE A 451 -5.01 29.06 -69.33
C ILE A 451 -4.17 30.15 -68.62
N SER A 452 -4.36 30.32 -67.30
CA SER A 452 -3.56 31.26 -66.51
C SER A 452 -2.17 30.70 -66.16
N THR A 453 -1.17 31.58 -66.02
CA THR A 453 0.19 31.23 -65.57
C THR A 453 0.19 30.50 -64.23
N LEU A 454 -0.69 30.89 -63.31
CA LEU A 454 -0.84 30.25 -62.00
C LEU A 454 -1.34 28.81 -62.13
N THR A 455 -2.30 28.55 -63.02
CA THR A 455 -2.80 27.18 -63.28
C THR A 455 -1.72 26.32 -63.95
N VAL A 456 -0.89 26.89 -64.84
CA VAL A 456 0.26 26.18 -65.43
C VAL A 456 1.31 25.82 -64.37
N TYR A 457 1.59 26.71 -63.42
CA TYR A 457 2.48 26.41 -62.29
C TYR A 457 1.89 25.33 -61.37
N PHE A 458 0.61 25.44 -61.00
CA PHE A 458 -0.11 24.46 -60.19
C PHE A 458 -0.10 23.06 -60.83
N ARG A 459 -0.36 22.97 -62.15
CA ARG A 459 -0.25 21.73 -62.92
C ARG A 459 1.15 21.10 -62.83
N LYS A 460 2.22 21.91 -62.94
CA LYS A 460 3.60 21.42 -62.81
C LYS A 460 3.87 20.88 -61.40
N LEU A 461 3.42 21.59 -60.36
CA LEU A 461 3.58 21.19 -58.96
C LEU A 461 2.84 19.88 -58.67
N ILE A 462 1.53 19.81 -58.95
CA ILE A 462 0.72 18.60 -58.71
C ILE A 462 1.27 17.40 -59.47
N ARG A 463 1.65 17.55 -60.75
CA ARG A 463 2.25 16.44 -61.52
C ARG A 463 3.61 16.00 -61.00
N LYS A 464 4.43 16.92 -60.46
CA LYS A 464 5.70 16.58 -59.80
C LYS A 464 5.45 15.75 -58.55
N GLU A 465 4.55 16.19 -57.68
CA GLU A 465 4.28 15.49 -56.42
C GLU A 465 3.55 14.16 -56.63
N VAL A 466 2.60 14.06 -57.56
CA VAL A 466 1.97 12.76 -57.90
C VAL A 466 3.00 11.80 -58.53
N LYS A 467 3.92 12.27 -59.37
CA LYS A 467 5.03 11.44 -59.87
C LYS A 467 5.97 10.98 -58.75
N HIS A 468 6.24 11.81 -57.75
CA HIS A 468 7.11 11.48 -56.62
C HIS A 468 6.45 10.56 -55.57
N LEU A 469 5.13 10.66 -55.39
CA LEU A 469 4.37 9.85 -54.43
C LEU A 469 3.98 8.47 -55.01
N TYR A 470 3.54 8.42 -56.28
CA TYR A 470 2.92 7.24 -56.89
C TYR A 470 3.71 6.67 -58.09
N SER A 471 4.86 7.26 -58.45
CA SER A 471 5.63 6.93 -59.68
C SER A 471 4.91 7.14 -61.03
N ILE A 472 3.68 7.67 -61.01
CA ILE A 472 2.85 7.88 -62.21
C ILE A 472 3.45 8.98 -63.09
N SER A 473 3.83 8.62 -64.31
CA SER A 473 4.43 9.53 -65.31
C SER A 473 3.43 10.04 -66.37
N LYS A 474 2.38 9.26 -66.65
CA LYS A 474 1.35 9.50 -67.68
C LYS A 474 -0.04 9.26 -67.08
N TYR A 475 -1.05 9.89 -67.67
CA TYR A 475 -2.46 9.64 -67.38
C TYR A 475 -3.13 9.38 -68.73
N ASP A 476 -3.88 8.28 -68.85
CA ASP A 476 -4.51 7.85 -70.10
C ASP A 476 -6.03 8.08 -70.09
N TYR A 477 -6.64 8.00 -68.90
CA TYR A 477 -8.07 8.18 -68.69
C TYR A 477 -8.36 9.01 -67.43
N MET A 478 -9.50 9.68 -67.43
CA MET A 478 -10.05 10.44 -66.32
C MET A 478 -11.46 9.94 -66.01
N PHE A 479 -11.65 9.40 -64.81
CA PHE A 479 -12.95 8.97 -64.33
C PHE A 479 -13.61 10.04 -63.45
N PHE A 480 -14.91 10.24 -63.62
CA PHE A 480 -15.72 11.18 -62.86
C PHE A 480 -16.91 10.47 -62.21
N THR A 481 -17.08 10.72 -60.90
CA THR A 481 -18.25 10.34 -60.11
C THR A 481 -18.72 11.52 -59.26
N ASP A 482 -19.99 11.50 -58.87
CA ASP A 482 -20.54 12.34 -57.81
C ASP A 482 -20.37 11.61 -56.46
N ALA A 483 -20.38 12.33 -55.33
CA ALA A 483 -20.02 11.80 -54.01
C ALA A 483 -21.12 10.97 -53.30
N ASP A 484 -22.32 10.90 -53.89
CA ASP A 484 -23.51 10.19 -53.40
C ASP A 484 -23.76 8.86 -54.14
N SER A 485 -22.72 8.35 -54.80
CA SER A 485 -22.83 7.33 -55.85
C SER A 485 -21.82 6.19 -55.64
N PHE A 486 -22.30 4.95 -55.72
CA PHE A 486 -21.54 3.71 -55.51
C PHE A 486 -21.36 2.95 -56.81
N ILE A 487 -20.12 2.63 -57.16
CA ILE A 487 -19.78 2.04 -58.47
C ILE A 487 -19.67 0.52 -58.33
N ARG A 488 -20.36 -0.24 -59.19
CA ARG A 488 -20.30 -1.71 -59.17
C ARG A 488 -18.89 -2.19 -59.53
N SER A 489 -18.37 -3.17 -58.80
CA SER A 489 -17.02 -3.73 -59.03
C SER A 489 -16.79 -4.13 -60.49
N GLY A 490 -15.60 -3.80 -61.00
CA GLY A 490 -15.24 -4.00 -62.41
C GLY A 490 -15.99 -3.12 -63.42
N SER A 491 -16.73 -2.08 -63.01
CA SER A 491 -17.33 -1.13 -63.97
C SER A 491 -16.31 -0.16 -64.56
N LEU A 492 -15.22 0.17 -63.84
CA LEU A 492 -14.16 1.04 -64.36
C LEU A 492 -13.40 0.36 -65.49
N THR A 493 -13.00 -0.92 -65.32
CA THR A 493 -12.34 -1.73 -66.35
C THR A 493 -13.19 -1.75 -67.62
N ARG A 494 -14.46 -2.14 -67.52
CA ARG A 494 -15.40 -2.17 -68.66
C ARG A 494 -15.57 -0.83 -69.38
N LEU A 495 -15.43 0.30 -68.67
CA LEU A 495 -15.43 1.63 -69.30
C LEU A 495 -14.13 1.90 -70.06
N ILE A 496 -12.97 1.44 -69.57
CA ILE A 496 -11.68 1.54 -70.26
C ILE A 496 -11.69 0.64 -71.50
N ASP A 497 -12.04 -0.64 -71.33
CA ASP A 497 -12.11 -1.66 -72.38
C ASP A 497 -12.92 -1.17 -73.59
N GLU A 498 -14.11 -0.60 -73.35
CA GLU A 498 -15.01 -0.11 -74.39
C GLU A 498 -14.63 1.27 -74.96
N VAL A 499 -13.91 2.11 -74.20
CA VAL A 499 -13.31 3.36 -74.71
C VAL A 499 -12.22 3.02 -75.73
N GLU A 500 -11.34 2.08 -75.37
CA GLU A 500 -10.26 1.60 -76.21
C GLU A 500 -10.79 0.84 -77.42
N TYR A 501 -11.59 -0.21 -77.22
CA TYR A 501 -12.14 -1.05 -78.30
C TYR A 501 -12.99 -0.28 -79.32
N ARG A 502 -13.81 0.70 -78.89
CA ARG A 502 -14.63 1.49 -79.81
C ARG A 502 -13.92 2.74 -80.36
N HIS A 503 -12.68 3.02 -79.93
CA HIS A 503 -11.93 4.24 -80.24
C HIS A 503 -12.80 5.51 -80.08
N VAL A 504 -13.36 5.69 -78.89
CA VAL A 504 -14.20 6.85 -78.52
C VAL A 504 -13.48 7.73 -77.49
N GLY A 505 -13.79 9.04 -77.45
CA GLY A 505 -13.13 9.94 -76.49
C GLY A 505 -13.73 9.91 -75.08
N ALA A 506 -14.95 9.43 -74.92
CA ALA A 506 -15.61 9.31 -73.62
C ALA A 506 -16.70 8.23 -73.62
N ALA A 507 -16.93 7.64 -72.45
CA ALA A 507 -17.96 6.63 -72.20
C ALA A 507 -18.74 6.91 -70.92
N CYS A 508 -19.97 6.39 -70.83
CA CYS A 508 -20.74 6.36 -69.59
C CYS A 508 -21.34 4.98 -69.30
N GLY A 509 -21.59 4.73 -68.02
CA GLY A 509 -22.36 3.57 -67.56
C GLY A 509 -23.85 3.88 -67.36
N ILE A 510 -24.58 2.86 -66.92
CA ILE A 510 -25.97 2.97 -66.49
C ILE A 510 -26.03 3.38 -65.01
N VAL A 511 -26.88 4.37 -64.72
CA VAL A 511 -27.21 4.82 -63.36
C VAL A 511 -28.48 4.12 -62.89
N MET A 512 -28.42 3.49 -61.72
CA MET A 512 -29.55 2.85 -61.04
C MET A 512 -29.78 3.48 -59.66
N VAL A 513 -30.94 3.24 -59.05
CA VAL A 513 -31.17 3.59 -57.64
C VAL A 513 -30.57 2.52 -56.73
N ASP A 514 -29.93 2.92 -55.63
CA ASP A 514 -29.59 1.97 -54.55
C ASP A 514 -30.85 1.57 -53.78
N PHE A 515 -31.20 0.29 -53.85
CA PHE A 515 -32.31 -0.33 -53.10
C PHE A 515 -31.85 -1.13 -51.88
N TYR A 516 -30.54 -1.42 -51.73
CA TYR A 516 -30.05 -2.27 -50.65
C TYR A 516 -30.05 -1.52 -49.31
N ASN A 517 -29.67 -0.25 -49.30
CA ASN A 517 -29.59 0.56 -48.08
C ASN A 517 -30.90 1.31 -47.74
N HIS A 518 -31.88 1.33 -48.65
CA HIS A 518 -33.08 2.16 -48.52
C HIS A 518 -34.34 1.44 -49.01
N PHE A 519 -35.22 1.06 -48.07
CA PHE A 519 -36.50 0.39 -48.36
C PHE A 519 -37.29 1.11 -49.46
N GLY A 520 -37.78 0.33 -50.42
CA GLY A 520 -38.28 0.81 -51.72
C GLY A 520 -39.63 1.54 -51.68
N GLY A 521 -39.66 2.78 -51.20
CA GLY A 521 -40.82 3.66 -51.37
C GLY A 521 -41.12 3.94 -52.86
N PHE A 522 -42.37 4.26 -53.18
CA PHE A 522 -42.86 4.52 -54.55
C PHE A 522 -41.93 5.43 -55.38
N TRP A 523 -41.41 6.51 -54.77
CA TRP A 523 -40.50 7.45 -55.41
C TRP A 523 -39.17 6.82 -55.85
N ASN A 524 -38.65 5.82 -55.13
CA ASN A 524 -37.40 5.14 -55.49
C ASN A 524 -37.62 4.24 -56.73
N LEU A 525 -38.73 3.50 -56.77
CA LEU A 525 -39.10 2.68 -57.92
C LEU A 525 -39.39 3.54 -59.16
N TYR A 526 -40.12 4.66 -58.99
CA TYR A 526 -40.42 5.61 -60.07
C TYR A 526 -39.14 6.32 -60.58
N GLN A 527 -38.24 6.70 -59.68
CA GLN A 527 -36.93 7.27 -60.01
C GLN A 527 -36.08 6.26 -60.80
N ASN A 528 -36.08 4.98 -60.41
CA ASN A 528 -35.36 3.93 -61.12
C ASN A 528 -35.98 3.61 -62.49
N PHE A 529 -37.31 3.55 -62.60
CA PHE A 529 -37.99 3.38 -63.88
C PHE A 529 -37.65 4.51 -64.86
N GLN A 530 -37.67 5.77 -64.40
CA GLN A 530 -37.32 6.90 -65.26
C GLN A 530 -35.83 6.96 -65.61
N TYR A 531 -34.94 6.55 -64.69
CA TYR A 531 -33.53 6.34 -65.02
C TYR A 531 -33.37 5.26 -66.09
N LEU A 532 -34.01 4.10 -65.95
CA LEU A 532 -33.91 3.00 -66.91
C LEU A 532 -34.47 3.39 -68.28
N TYR A 533 -35.69 3.92 -68.33
CA TYR A 533 -36.35 4.41 -69.54
C TYR A 533 -35.51 5.48 -70.27
N GLY A 534 -35.03 6.49 -69.53
CA GLY A 534 -34.27 7.60 -70.10
C GLY A 534 -32.83 7.24 -70.51
N GLN A 535 -32.30 6.11 -70.04
CA GLN A 535 -30.98 5.62 -70.40
C GLN A 535 -31.06 4.54 -71.49
N VAL A 536 -31.76 3.43 -71.25
CA VAL A 536 -31.79 2.29 -72.18
C VAL A 536 -32.44 2.68 -73.51
N LEU A 537 -33.64 3.25 -73.53
CA LEU A 537 -34.30 3.54 -74.81
C LEU A 537 -33.61 4.67 -75.59
N ARG A 538 -33.32 5.79 -74.91
CA ARG A 538 -32.72 6.97 -75.57
C ARG A 538 -31.22 6.85 -75.78
N ARG A 539 -30.43 6.56 -74.74
CA ARG A 539 -28.96 6.53 -74.90
C ARG A 539 -28.51 5.33 -75.72
N SER A 540 -29.16 4.16 -75.67
CA SER A 540 -28.74 3.05 -76.54
C SER A 540 -29.05 3.33 -78.01
N PHE A 541 -30.13 4.07 -78.34
CA PHE A 541 -30.32 4.62 -79.69
C PHE A 541 -29.22 5.63 -80.07
N GLU A 542 -28.86 6.57 -79.19
CA GLU A 542 -27.76 7.50 -79.43
C GLU A 542 -26.37 6.79 -79.50
N ASN A 543 -26.23 5.62 -78.87
CA ASN A 543 -25.02 4.78 -78.83
C ASN A 543 -24.75 4.08 -80.16
N ILE A 544 -25.80 3.70 -80.92
CA ILE A 544 -25.69 3.14 -82.28
C ILE A 544 -24.85 4.09 -83.16
N PHE A 545 -25.09 5.40 -83.04
CA PHE A 545 -24.36 6.44 -83.77
C PHE A 545 -23.08 6.93 -83.08
N ARG A 546 -22.73 6.36 -81.90
CA ARG A 546 -21.64 6.80 -81.01
C ARG A 546 -21.67 8.32 -80.71
N ARG A 547 -22.87 8.86 -80.43
CA ARG A 547 -23.14 10.30 -80.25
C ARG A 547 -24.16 10.56 -79.11
N ILE A 548 -23.90 10.01 -77.93
CA ILE A 548 -24.74 10.21 -76.73
C ILE A 548 -24.72 11.67 -76.29
N THR A 549 -25.91 12.18 -75.94
CA THR A 549 -26.21 13.60 -75.65
C THR A 549 -26.11 13.96 -74.17
N CYS A 550 -25.89 12.97 -73.29
CA CYS A 550 -25.79 13.16 -71.85
C CYS A 550 -24.92 12.06 -71.20
N LEU A 551 -23.69 12.40 -70.81
CA LEU A 551 -22.85 11.62 -69.91
C LEU A 551 -23.28 11.97 -68.46
N PRO A 552 -23.56 10.99 -67.57
CA PRO A 552 -24.01 11.24 -66.21
C PRO A 552 -22.83 11.52 -65.29
N GLY A 553 -22.97 12.52 -64.42
CA GLY A 553 -21.94 12.93 -63.46
C GLY A 553 -21.36 11.83 -62.57
N CYS A 554 -22.15 10.79 -62.27
CA CYS A 554 -21.82 9.70 -61.36
C CYS A 554 -21.14 8.48 -62.00
N ILE A 555 -21.06 8.39 -63.33
CA ILE A 555 -20.34 7.30 -64.02
C ILE A 555 -19.95 7.73 -65.44
N THR A 556 -18.87 8.52 -65.54
CA THR A 556 -18.31 8.99 -66.81
C THR A 556 -16.80 8.76 -66.86
N MET A 557 -16.32 8.18 -67.97
CA MET A 557 -14.90 8.02 -68.30
C MET A 557 -14.56 8.89 -69.50
N ILE A 558 -13.44 9.61 -69.47
CA ILE A 558 -12.96 10.49 -70.56
C ILE A 558 -11.48 10.19 -70.83
N GLN A 559 -11.09 10.11 -72.10
CA GLN A 559 -9.70 9.89 -72.50
C GLN A 559 -8.84 11.16 -72.30
N VAL A 560 -7.58 10.97 -71.93
CA VAL A 560 -6.56 12.03 -71.94
C VAL A 560 -6.00 12.14 -73.36
N ASP A 561 -6.45 13.15 -74.10
CA ASP A 561 -6.20 13.29 -75.53
C ASP A 561 -6.26 14.77 -75.94
N GLU A 562 -5.35 15.22 -76.79
CA GLU A 562 -5.23 16.61 -77.26
C GLU A 562 -6.50 17.14 -77.94
N LYS A 563 -7.37 16.25 -78.45
CA LYS A 563 -8.72 16.57 -78.96
C LYS A 563 -9.58 17.31 -77.92
N PHE A 564 -9.35 17.12 -76.61
CA PHE A 564 -10.11 17.77 -75.54
C PHE A 564 -9.65 19.21 -75.21
N SER A 565 -8.54 19.69 -75.78
CA SER A 565 -8.04 21.06 -75.55
C SER A 565 -9.07 22.12 -75.97
N HIS A 566 -9.60 22.02 -77.19
CA HIS A 566 -10.64 22.91 -77.72
C HIS A 566 -11.98 22.76 -76.99
N VAL A 567 -12.36 21.53 -76.61
CA VAL A 567 -13.55 21.25 -75.80
C VAL A 567 -13.48 21.97 -74.46
N THR A 568 -12.33 21.89 -73.77
CA THR A 568 -12.12 22.51 -72.47
C THR A 568 -12.07 24.03 -72.58
N SER A 569 -11.44 24.59 -73.61
CA SER A 569 -11.46 26.05 -73.88
C SER A 569 -12.88 26.57 -74.09
N ASP A 570 -13.69 25.91 -74.94
CA ASP A 570 -15.09 26.32 -75.18
C ASP A 570 -16.02 26.08 -73.97
N TYR A 571 -15.62 25.20 -73.05
CA TYR A 571 -16.33 24.96 -71.79
C TYR A 571 -15.95 26.00 -70.72
N ALA A 572 -14.67 26.37 -70.63
CA ALA A 572 -14.14 27.31 -69.65
C ALA A 572 -14.69 28.74 -69.83
N LYS A 573 -14.88 29.18 -71.08
CA LYS A 573 -15.42 30.51 -71.45
C LYS A 573 -16.65 30.91 -70.60
N MET A 574 -16.69 32.18 -70.22
CA MET A 574 -17.80 32.78 -69.49
C MET A 574 -18.90 33.28 -70.45
N PRO A 575 -20.19 33.18 -70.07
CA PRO A 575 -21.28 33.70 -70.89
C PRO A 575 -21.32 35.23 -70.85
N ARG A 576 -21.53 35.86 -72.02
CA ARG A 576 -21.88 37.29 -72.09
C ARG A 576 -23.32 37.46 -71.62
N GLN A 577 -23.56 38.39 -70.68
CA GLN A 577 -24.87 38.60 -70.04
C GLN A 577 -26.02 38.84 -71.04
N SER A 578 -25.74 39.40 -72.22
CA SER A 578 -26.72 39.69 -73.27
C SER A 578 -27.34 38.46 -73.96
N GLN A 579 -26.88 37.24 -73.68
CA GLN A 579 -27.41 36.02 -74.29
C GLN A 579 -28.04 35.10 -73.24
N LEU A 580 -29.34 35.31 -72.95
CA LEU A 580 -30.10 34.57 -71.94
C LEU A 580 -30.01 33.05 -72.13
N ILE A 581 -30.30 32.53 -73.34
CA ILE A 581 -30.28 31.09 -73.64
C ILE A 581 -28.90 30.48 -73.37
N GLN A 582 -27.82 31.12 -73.83
CA GLN A 582 -26.46 30.61 -73.60
C GLN A 582 -26.05 30.72 -72.13
N THR A 583 -26.38 31.80 -71.45
CA THR A 583 -26.10 32.01 -70.02
C THR A 583 -26.78 30.94 -69.17
N THR A 584 -28.06 30.67 -69.43
CA THR A 584 -28.86 29.65 -68.74
C THR A 584 -28.32 28.25 -69.03
N ALA A 585 -27.99 27.92 -70.27
CA ALA A 585 -27.40 26.62 -70.64
C ALA A 585 -26.01 26.38 -70.03
N GLN A 586 -25.17 27.42 -69.96
CA GLN A 586 -23.81 27.33 -69.41
C GLN A 586 -23.77 27.29 -67.87
N ARG A 587 -24.80 27.83 -67.19
CA ARG A 587 -24.90 27.80 -65.71
C ARG A 587 -25.62 26.55 -65.21
N LEU A 588 -26.79 26.19 -65.76
CA LEU A 588 -27.67 25.18 -65.13
C LEU A 588 -27.38 23.72 -65.50
N GLY A 589 -26.29 23.41 -66.20
CA GLY A 589 -26.06 22.07 -66.71
C GLY A 589 -24.67 21.72 -67.23
N THR A 590 -23.67 21.67 -66.34
CA THR A 590 -22.29 21.22 -66.61
C THR A 590 -22.20 20.02 -67.56
N ASP A 591 -22.86 18.91 -67.19
CA ASP A 591 -22.56 17.60 -67.76
C ASP A 591 -23.08 17.47 -69.22
N ARG A 592 -24.30 17.98 -69.50
CA ARG A 592 -24.82 18.07 -70.88
C ARG A 592 -24.10 19.11 -71.72
N ARG A 593 -23.69 20.23 -71.12
CA ARG A 593 -22.96 21.29 -71.84
C ARG A 593 -21.57 20.80 -72.29
N LEU A 594 -20.88 20.02 -71.45
CA LEU A 594 -19.63 19.35 -71.82
C LEU A 594 -19.85 18.41 -73.01
N VAL A 595 -20.89 17.57 -72.97
CA VAL A 595 -21.19 16.63 -74.06
C VAL A 595 -21.58 17.30 -75.36
N TYR A 596 -22.34 18.40 -75.31
CA TYR A 596 -22.61 19.23 -76.50
C TYR A 596 -21.29 19.67 -77.17
N LEU A 597 -20.29 20.07 -76.39
CA LEU A 597 -18.99 20.50 -76.93
C LEU A 597 -18.15 19.34 -77.46
N ILE A 598 -18.16 18.20 -76.78
CA ILE A 598 -17.54 16.95 -77.25
C ILE A 598 -18.09 16.57 -78.64
N GLN A 599 -19.42 16.61 -78.82
CA GLN A 599 -20.05 16.35 -80.12
C GLN A 599 -19.77 17.45 -81.15
N TYR A 600 -19.77 18.73 -80.76
CA TYR A 600 -19.48 19.86 -81.65
C TYR A 600 -18.08 19.76 -82.28
N HIS A 601 -17.10 19.34 -81.48
CA HIS A 601 -15.72 19.03 -81.88
C HIS A 601 -15.55 17.60 -82.45
N GLN A 602 -16.66 16.97 -82.88
CA GLN A 602 -16.70 15.66 -83.56
C GLN A 602 -16.19 14.44 -82.79
N ILE A 603 -15.90 14.56 -81.50
CA ILE A 603 -15.47 13.43 -80.65
C ILE A 603 -16.64 12.46 -80.44
N LYS A 604 -16.39 11.16 -80.62
CA LYS A 604 -17.38 10.08 -80.45
C LYS A 604 -17.55 9.73 -78.97
N THR A 605 -18.75 9.29 -78.57
CA THR A 605 -19.08 8.88 -77.20
C THR A 605 -19.89 7.57 -77.18
N CYS A 606 -19.72 6.72 -76.16
CA CYS A 606 -20.48 5.45 -76.04
C CYS A 606 -21.17 5.26 -74.68
N LEU A 607 -22.15 4.35 -74.66
CA LEU A 607 -22.80 3.81 -73.46
C LEU A 607 -22.30 2.38 -73.27
N VAL A 608 -21.86 2.08 -72.05
CA VAL A 608 -21.37 0.78 -71.62
C VAL A 608 -22.40 0.21 -70.66
N GLU A 609 -23.32 -0.59 -71.19
CA GLU A 609 -24.47 -1.14 -70.45
C GLU A 609 -24.05 -2.12 -69.36
N SER A 610 -22.84 -2.68 -69.48
CA SER A 610 -22.20 -3.56 -68.50
C SER A 610 -21.52 -2.81 -67.33
N ALA A 611 -21.37 -1.48 -67.41
CA ALA A 611 -20.84 -0.63 -66.35
C ALA A 611 -22.00 0.03 -65.58
N VAL A 612 -22.08 -0.18 -64.27
CA VAL A 612 -23.25 0.21 -63.45
C VAL A 612 -22.81 1.01 -62.22
N CYS A 613 -23.56 2.07 -61.92
CA CYS A 613 -23.43 2.88 -60.72
C CYS A 613 -24.79 3.04 -60.04
N TYR A 614 -24.82 2.97 -58.72
CA TYR A 614 -26.00 3.16 -57.88
C TYR A 614 -25.94 4.52 -57.20
N THR A 615 -27.03 5.29 -57.21
CA THR A 615 -27.08 6.63 -56.59
C THR A 615 -28.22 6.73 -55.57
N LYS A 616 -28.02 7.53 -54.52
CA LYS A 616 -29.01 7.72 -53.46
C LYS A 616 -30.18 8.60 -53.94
N PRO A 617 -31.45 8.15 -53.85
CA PRO A 617 -32.60 8.92 -54.31
C PRO A 617 -32.96 10.05 -53.31
N PRO A 618 -33.58 11.16 -53.77
CA PRO A 618 -33.96 12.26 -52.88
C PRO A 618 -35.13 11.87 -51.95
N HIS A 619 -34.86 11.71 -50.65
CA HIS A 619 -35.84 11.34 -49.61
C HIS A 619 -37.02 12.32 -49.37
N SER A 620 -37.19 13.37 -50.17
CA SER A 620 -38.23 14.39 -49.98
C SER A 620 -38.74 14.92 -51.32
N LEU A 621 -40.07 15.09 -51.42
CA LEU A 621 -40.76 15.62 -52.60
C LEU A 621 -40.19 16.98 -53.04
N TYR A 622 -39.86 17.87 -52.09
CA TYR A 622 -39.26 19.17 -52.40
C TYR A 622 -37.87 19.04 -53.05
N ARG A 623 -37.03 18.12 -52.55
CA ARG A 623 -35.71 17.83 -53.13
C ARG A 623 -35.84 17.19 -54.51
N PHE A 624 -36.79 16.27 -54.68
CA PHE A 624 -37.12 15.64 -55.97
C PHE A 624 -37.56 16.70 -57.00
N VAL A 625 -38.58 17.49 -56.70
CA VAL A 625 -39.09 18.56 -57.59
C VAL A 625 -38.00 19.55 -57.97
N THR A 626 -37.18 20.00 -57.01
CA THR A 626 -36.07 20.94 -57.27
C THR A 626 -35.00 20.33 -58.18
N GLN A 627 -34.60 19.07 -57.94
CA GLN A 627 -33.69 18.33 -58.81
C GLN A 627 -34.26 18.21 -60.25
N ARG A 628 -35.57 17.96 -60.38
CA ARG A 628 -36.26 17.83 -61.66
C ARG A 628 -36.43 19.15 -62.42
N ARG A 629 -36.74 20.26 -61.75
CA ARG A 629 -36.77 21.62 -62.35
C ARG A 629 -35.43 21.93 -63.01
N ARG A 630 -34.31 21.69 -62.31
CA ARG A 630 -32.94 21.84 -62.83
C ARG A 630 -32.66 20.93 -64.03
N TRP A 631 -32.92 19.62 -63.91
CA TRP A 631 -32.62 18.66 -64.97
C TRP A 631 -33.42 18.86 -66.27
N ARG A 632 -34.67 19.33 -66.18
CA ARG A 632 -35.50 19.65 -67.35
C ARG A 632 -35.08 20.94 -68.03
N SER A 633 -34.90 22.02 -67.27
CA SER A 633 -34.38 23.30 -67.80
C SER A 633 -33.06 23.09 -68.55
N ASN A 634 -32.11 22.39 -67.93
CA ASN A 634 -30.85 21.97 -68.55
C ASN A 634 -31.07 21.16 -69.86
N ALA A 635 -31.97 20.17 -69.85
CA ALA A 635 -32.25 19.35 -71.03
C ALA A 635 -32.80 20.19 -72.18
N PHE A 636 -33.75 21.09 -71.90
CA PHE A 636 -34.38 21.95 -72.90
C PHE A 636 -33.38 22.88 -73.57
N PHE A 637 -32.64 23.69 -72.80
CA PHE A 637 -31.72 24.67 -73.37
C PHE A 637 -30.51 24.04 -74.11
N ASN A 638 -29.99 22.91 -73.62
CA ASN A 638 -28.93 22.20 -74.36
C ASN A 638 -29.48 21.46 -75.60
N SER A 639 -30.73 20.99 -75.60
CA SER A 639 -31.36 20.44 -76.80
C SER A 639 -31.61 21.52 -77.86
N LEU A 640 -32.08 22.71 -77.46
CA LEU A 640 -32.26 23.86 -78.35
C LEU A 640 -30.94 24.27 -79.02
N LEU A 641 -29.87 24.46 -78.23
CA LEU A 641 -28.52 24.70 -78.78
C LEU A 641 -28.06 23.56 -79.71
N GLY A 642 -28.41 22.31 -79.38
CA GLY A 642 -28.14 21.13 -80.19
C GLY A 642 -28.81 21.15 -81.55
N VAL A 643 -30.13 21.41 -81.59
CA VAL A 643 -30.93 21.50 -82.82
C VAL A 643 -30.44 22.62 -83.74
N CYS A 644 -30.09 23.78 -83.17
CA CYS A 644 -29.56 24.92 -83.92
C CYS A 644 -28.10 24.72 -84.40
N SER A 645 -27.38 23.72 -83.92
CA SER A 645 -25.95 23.53 -84.23
C SER A 645 -25.73 22.79 -85.56
N SER A 646 -25.10 23.44 -86.53
CA SER A 646 -24.78 22.85 -87.84
C SER A 646 -23.77 21.72 -87.78
N ARG A 647 -22.94 21.63 -86.72
CA ARG A 647 -21.91 20.58 -86.56
C ARG A 647 -22.42 19.28 -85.94
N ILE A 648 -23.63 19.23 -85.40
CA ILE A 648 -24.16 18.00 -84.76
C ILE A 648 -24.82 17.11 -85.81
N HIS A 649 -24.63 15.79 -85.67
CA HIS A 649 -25.10 14.81 -86.64
C HIS A 649 -26.62 14.90 -86.87
N PRO A 650 -27.14 14.88 -88.12
CA PRO A 650 -28.56 15.15 -88.40
C PRO A 650 -29.55 14.28 -87.63
N ILE A 651 -29.27 12.98 -87.47
CA ILE A 651 -30.13 12.05 -86.71
C ILE A 651 -30.17 12.42 -85.22
N ILE A 652 -29.07 12.93 -84.66
CA ILE A 652 -29.00 13.38 -83.27
C ILE A 652 -29.69 14.74 -83.11
N ARG A 653 -29.60 15.63 -84.10
CA ARG A 653 -30.41 16.87 -84.14
C ARG A 653 -31.91 16.55 -84.19
N LEU A 654 -32.32 15.52 -84.93
CA LEU A 654 -33.71 15.05 -84.94
C LEU A 654 -34.13 14.47 -83.57
N SER A 655 -33.30 13.64 -82.93
CA SER A 655 -33.58 13.16 -81.57
C SER A 655 -33.73 14.32 -80.59
N LEU A 656 -32.79 15.27 -80.58
CA LEU A 656 -32.82 16.45 -79.72
C LEU A 656 -34.04 17.35 -80.01
N PHE A 657 -34.50 17.43 -81.25
CA PHE A 657 -35.74 18.13 -81.61
C PHE A 657 -36.98 17.41 -81.07
N LEU A 658 -37.08 16.09 -81.23
CA LEU A 658 -38.17 15.28 -80.68
C LEU A 658 -38.21 15.32 -79.15
N ASP A 659 -37.05 15.30 -78.49
CA ASP A 659 -36.92 15.48 -77.05
C ASP A 659 -37.31 16.90 -76.60
N MET A 660 -36.90 17.94 -77.33
CA MET A 660 -37.28 19.33 -77.05
C MET A 660 -38.80 19.51 -77.20
N ALA A 661 -39.39 18.97 -78.28
CA ALA A 661 -40.83 18.98 -78.51
C ALA A 661 -41.57 18.22 -77.39
N ARG A 662 -41.08 17.04 -76.98
CA ARG A 662 -41.63 16.26 -75.86
C ARG A 662 -41.58 16.99 -74.50
N ILE A 663 -40.61 17.89 -74.31
CA ILE A 663 -40.52 18.75 -73.11
C ILE A 663 -41.42 19.99 -73.23
N ALA A 664 -41.62 20.52 -74.44
CA ALA A 664 -42.45 21.71 -74.72
C ALA A 664 -43.95 21.42 -74.85
N LEU A 665 -44.34 20.20 -75.25
CA LEU A 665 -45.73 19.80 -75.40
C LEU A 665 -46.46 19.87 -74.05
N PRO A 666 -47.59 20.60 -73.96
CA PRO A 666 -48.38 20.63 -72.73
C PRO A 666 -48.96 19.24 -72.47
N ARG A 667 -48.65 18.68 -71.30
CA ARG A 667 -49.28 17.45 -70.81
C ARG A 667 -50.74 17.70 -70.45
N SER A 668 -51.51 16.61 -70.45
CA SER A 668 -52.93 16.60 -70.09
C SER A 668 -53.20 17.43 -68.83
N THR A 669 -54.13 18.37 -68.92
CA THR A 669 -54.63 19.15 -67.77
C THR A 669 -55.55 18.33 -66.86
N ASN A 670 -55.88 17.09 -67.23
CA ASN A 670 -56.78 16.22 -66.46
C ASN A 670 -55.97 15.42 -65.40
N PRO A 671 -56.13 15.73 -64.10
CA PRO A 671 -55.29 15.19 -63.03
C PRO A 671 -55.50 13.69 -62.77
N MET A 672 -56.56 13.07 -63.28
CA MET A 672 -56.74 11.61 -63.21
C MET A 672 -55.97 10.84 -64.30
N LEU A 673 -55.52 11.52 -65.36
CA LEU A 673 -54.81 10.88 -66.48
C LEU A 673 -53.31 11.19 -66.49
N ASP A 674 -52.89 12.37 -66.02
CA ASP A 674 -51.48 12.68 -65.78
C ASP A 674 -51.30 13.58 -64.54
N PRO A 675 -51.47 13.04 -63.30
CA PRO A 675 -51.33 13.80 -62.06
C PRO A 675 -49.94 14.44 -61.90
N ILE A 676 -48.91 13.84 -62.52
CA ILE A 676 -47.53 14.32 -62.43
C ILE A 676 -47.28 15.43 -63.46
N GLY A 677 -47.76 15.28 -64.70
CA GLY A 677 -47.78 16.36 -65.69
C GLY A 677 -48.56 17.59 -65.23
N PHE A 678 -49.67 17.39 -64.50
CA PHE A 678 -50.46 18.48 -63.90
C PHE A 678 -49.70 19.23 -62.79
N LEU A 679 -49.05 18.49 -61.86
CA LEU A 679 -48.20 19.09 -60.82
C LEU A 679 -47.00 19.82 -61.42
N GLU A 680 -46.33 19.21 -62.40
CA GLU A 680 -45.15 19.79 -63.04
C GLU A 680 -45.49 21.04 -63.87
N THR A 681 -46.60 21.05 -64.60
CA THR A 681 -47.02 22.24 -65.39
C THR A 681 -47.41 23.42 -64.51
N LYS A 682 -48.13 23.20 -63.39
CA LYS A 682 -48.40 24.28 -62.42
C LYS A 682 -47.13 24.83 -61.76
N LEU A 683 -46.12 24.00 -61.54
CA LEU A 683 -44.82 24.42 -60.98
C LEU A 683 -43.85 25.02 -62.02
N HIS A 684 -44.18 24.98 -63.32
CA HIS A 684 -43.32 25.51 -64.37
C HIS A 684 -43.42 27.03 -64.60
N TRP A 685 -44.50 27.69 -64.12
CA TRP A 685 -44.85 29.06 -64.49
C TRP A 685 -44.97 30.07 -63.33
N ASN A 686 -44.43 29.77 -62.15
CA ASN A 686 -44.22 30.79 -61.11
C ASN A 686 -42.75 31.28 -61.15
N PRO A 687 -42.49 32.58 -61.42
CA PRO A 687 -41.13 33.13 -61.58
C PRO A 687 -40.48 33.58 -60.26
N THR A 688 -41.08 33.21 -59.12
CA THR A 688 -40.53 33.38 -57.77
C THR A 688 -39.60 32.23 -57.35
#